data_AF-A0A814RYR6-F1
#
_entry.id   AF-A0A814RYR6-F1
#
_cell.length_a   1.000
_cell.length_b   1.000
_cell.length_c   1.000
_cell.angle_alpha   90.00
_cell.angle_beta   90.00
_cell.angle_gamma   90.00
#
_symmetry.space_group_name_H-M   'P 1'
#
loop_
_entity.id
_entity.type
_entity.pdbx_description
1 polymer ?
#
loop_
_entity_poly.entity_id
_entity_poly.type
_entity_poly.pdbx_seq_one_letter_code
_entity_poly.pdbx_strand_id
1 'polypeptide(L)'
;MSTNSGNWSQLLVNKVVFITGAAGHIAKSIAKTCYMHGARLVLGDLDPTKVNKVKEEIITNENDTDDRIFVVKLDVTNETSIQQAVQATLDKWNTIHVLLNTAAIVTLGNIEEISGEDWSHIFDVNVRGYALTAKHIAPIMKKQNSGSIVNISSTLGLIAIPDSTPYSATKGAIIQLTRNLALDLGSFNIRVNTISPGSIDSPGRTQLAKDSNMTIEEMNEKCMEGSCLKRIGQAQDIANLIIFVISDLCPFMTSANLVVDGENLSNELLYEILEKLDTCDIHKSFSNLNNRLQNLITSSSLLLRIKLELESKSLPEYLCQHVIIPNSHRIRSLHLTNQLSVDTFFNHCTIDSTFHRLESIILNGIEAEKLPTTLFDLKSLPRLFSLTIFIKDNYYHDRGDIYPFIFSLPTLTYSKLYSSCHTLQINIPHVINQQFSTIEHLVINHCCTLNELNSLLQHTPQLRHLSCDQMFKSDEEFQKDLSMKLPHLKYIYFQNFDASFDEFEEFIKEISSQLQIFSISILRKKTYLDGDRWERLIKEYMPQLKKFYFQFDQYFDDDREINLSDLTDEFINQFSSPFWIERKLFREIQIYSRVSTFSIHPYRKKWIDRHEHMNNDTYSKQNSTEDNYITNQEKTDHRIIQLTIGNNEYTTLDRLYIERLKSAVKAIQFTHLDIDNDVMSIKMLLDILSSLPNIESLKLSSIPIVKLESLFIEHTKNHLSVLAINKITKVKLGQVTEEQEIEFFINLCPHMQYLEVEWISDTDVPLFMKFIMNRRTRIPNLCCLCFINPMADENMVRTLAMIIDSETTIDKYTIQRSGNKISVHWTL
;
A
#
# COMPACT_ATOMS: atom_id res chain seq x y z
N MET A 1 -15.64 -40.81 0.08
CA MET A 1 -16.56 -41.22 -1.01
C MET A 1 -15.78 -42.09 -1.97
N SER A 2 -16.32 -43.26 -2.30
CA SER A 2 -15.68 -44.26 -3.17
C SER A 2 -15.31 -43.68 -4.52
N THR A 3 -14.04 -43.77 -4.89
CA THR A 3 -13.57 -43.56 -6.26
C THR A 3 -14.07 -44.71 -7.11
N ASN A 4 -15.31 -44.61 -7.60
CA ASN A 4 -15.73 -45.42 -8.74
C ASN A 4 -14.77 -45.09 -9.88
N SER A 5 -14.11 -46.11 -10.41
CA SER A 5 -13.37 -46.09 -11.67
C SER A 5 -14.34 -45.67 -12.78
N GLY A 6 -14.51 -44.36 -12.93
CA GLY A 6 -15.66 -43.77 -13.62
C GLY A 6 -15.49 -43.84 -15.13
N ASN A 7 -16.52 -44.35 -15.79
CA ASN A 7 -16.68 -44.25 -17.22
C ASN A 7 -16.77 -42.76 -17.62
N TRP A 8 -15.65 -42.17 -18.07
CA TRP A 8 -15.53 -40.76 -18.47
C TRP A 8 -16.49 -40.34 -19.59
N SER A 9 -17.12 -41.30 -20.27
CA SER A 9 -18.14 -41.03 -21.30
C SER A 9 -19.51 -40.63 -20.72
N GLN A 10 -19.79 -40.83 -19.42
CA GLN A 10 -21.13 -40.66 -18.83
C GLN A 10 -21.13 -39.86 -17.51
N LEU A 11 -20.69 -38.61 -17.56
CA LEU A 11 -20.51 -37.75 -16.37
C LEU A 11 -21.79 -37.10 -15.83
N LEU A 12 -22.88 -37.10 -16.60
CA LEU A 12 -24.12 -36.36 -16.28
C LEU A 12 -25.37 -37.25 -16.25
N VAL A 13 -25.19 -38.56 -16.09
CA VAL A 13 -26.31 -39.51 -16.02
C VAL A 13 -27.30 -39.08 -14.93
N ASN A 14 -28.58 -39.04 -15.29
CA ASN A 14 -29.70 -38.63 -14.44
C ASN A 14 -29.67 -37.16 -13.97
N LYS A 15 -28.71 -36.34 -14.41
CA LYS A 15 -28.72 -34.90 -14.14
C LYS A 15 -29.68 -34.19 -15.11
N VAL A 16 -30.45 -33.25 -14.58
CA VAL A 16 -31.37 -32.38 -15.34
C VAL A 16 -30.68 -31.04 -15.53
N VAL A 17 -30.37 -30.70 -16.77
CA VAL A 17 -29.64 -29.50 -17.18
C VAL A 17 -30.61 -28.54 -17.87
N PHE A 18 -30.85 -27.39 -17.23
CA PHE A 18 -31.71 -26.34 -17.75
C PHE A 18 -30.85 -25.30 -18.49
N ILE A 19 -31.08 -25.15 -19.80
CA ILE A 19 -30.28 -24.28 -20.68
C ILE A 19 -31.16 -23.14 -21.20
N THR A 20 -30.81 -21.89 -20.87
CA THR A 20 -31.46 -20.69 -21.44
C THR A 20 -30.77 -20.28 -22.74
N GLY A 21 -31.51 -19.76 -23.71
CA GLY A 21 -30.93 -19.36 -25.01
C GLY A 21 -30.44 -20.55 -25.83
N ALA A 22 -31.11 -21.70 -25.69
CA ALA A 22 -30.64 -22.98 -26.21
C ALA A 22 -30.47 -23.03 -27.75
N ALA A 23 -31.05 -22.07 -28.49
CA ALA A 23 -30.84 -21.96 -29.93
C ALA A 23 -29.48 -21.33 -30.30
N GLY A 24 -28.77 -20.71 -29.34
CA GLY A 24 -27.50 -20.03 -29.55
C GLY A 24 -26.34 -20.97 -29.91
N HIS A 25 -25.38 -20.48 -30.69
CA HIS A 25 -24.30 -21.31 -31.24
C HIS A 25 -23.51 -22.10 -30.19
N ILE A 26 -23.05 -21.43 -29.12
CA ILE A 26 -22.33 -22.08 -28.02
C ILE A 26 -23.28 -23.04 -27.26
N ALA A 27 -24.50 -22.60 -26.98
CA ALA A 27 -25.51 -23.37 -26.26
C ALA A 27 -25.84 -24.72 -26.95
N LYS A 28 -25.91 -24.74 -28.29
CA LYS A 28 -26.11 -25.98 -29.06
C LYS A 28 -25.01 -27.01 -28.81
N SER A 29 -23.74 -26.58 -28.87
CA SER A 29 -22.60 -27.48 -28.62
C SER A 29 -22.59 -27.99 -27.18
N ILE A 30 -22.94 -27.12 -26.22
CA ILE A 30 -23.11 -27.50 -24.81
C ILE A 30 -24.21 -28.53 -24.65
N ALA A 31 -25.40 -28.30 -25.22
CA ALA A 31 -26.54 -29.20 -25.15
C ALA A 31 -26.19 -30.58 -25.72
N LYS A 32 -25.61 -30.63 -26.93
CA LYS A 32 -25.14 -31.87 -27.55
C LYS A 32 -24.15 -32.62 -26.65
N THR A 33 -23.17 -31.91 -26.09
CA THR A 33 -22.15 -32.51 -25.21
C THR A 33 -22.77 -33.02 -23.91
N CYS A 34 -23.69 -32.28 -23.29
CA CYS A 34 -24.41 -32.74 -22.09
C CYS A 34 -25.25 -33.99 -22.36
N TYR A 35 -25.93 -34.05 -23.51
CA TYR A 35 -26.73 -35.21 -23.93
C TYR A 35 -25.86 -36.46 -24.10
N MET A 36 -24.69 -36.32 -24.75
CA MET A 36 -23.70 -37.40 -24.92
C MET A 36 -23.20 -37.94 -23.58
N HIS A 37 -23.08 -37.08 -22.56
CA HIS A 37 -22.71 -37.47 -21.20
C HIS A 37 -23.89 -37.99 -20.34
N GLY A 38 -25.07 -38.21 -20.92
CA GLY A 38 -26.20 -38.88 -20.26
C GLY A 38 -27.21 -37.94 -19.60
N ALA A 39 -27.10 -36.62 -19.80
CA ALA A 39 -28.01 -35.66 -19.18
C ALA A 39 -29.44 -35.73 -19.75
N ARG A 40 -30.40 -35.29 -18.94
CA ARG A 40 -31.72 -34.82 -19.37
C ARG A 40 -31.64 -33.31 -19.58
N LEU A 41 -32.14 -32.82 -20.70
CA LEU A 41 -32.00 -31.42 -21.11
C LEU A 41 -33.35 -30.72 -21.12
N VAL A 42 -33.42 -29.56 -20.47
CA VAL A 42 -34.45 -28.56 -20.75
C VAL A 42 -33.84 -27.51 -21.64
N LEU A 43 -34.34 -27.39 -22.87
CA LEU A 43 -33.89 -26.43 -23.85
C LEU A 43 -34.91 -25.28 -23.92
N GLY A 44 -34.56 -24.15 -23.34
CA GLY A 44 -35.39 -22.95 -23.28
C GLY A 44 -34.91 -21.86 -24.23
N ASP A 45 -35.80 -21.33 -25.06
CA ASP A 45 -35.54 -20.17 -25.92
C ASP A 45 -36.84 -19.43 -26.27
N LEU A 46 -36.73 -18.20 -26.76
CA LEU A 46 -37.86 -17.40 -27.23
C LEU A 46 -38.50 -18.04 -28.47
N ASP A 47 -37.67 -18.67 -29.32
CA ASP A 47 -38.08 -19.31 -30.58
C ASP A 47 -38.08 -20.85 -30.44
N PRO A 48 -39.22 -21.47 -30.12
CA PRO A 48 -39.31 -22.92 -29.96
C PRO A 48 -39.03 -23.68 -31.26
N THR A 49 -39.24 -23.07 -32.43
CA THR A 49 -38.96 -23.69 -33.72
C THR A 49 -37.46 -23.88 -33.91
N LYS A 50 -36.63 -22.89 -33.55
CA LYS A 50 -35.16 -23.05 -33.58
C LYS A 50 -34.67 -24.10 -32.59
N VAL A 51 -35.28 -24.19 -31.41
CA VAL A 51 -34.89 -25.19 -30.41
C VAL A 51 -35.28 -26.61 -30.84
N ASN A 52 -36.42 -26.79 -31.49
CA ASN A 52 -36.80 -28.09 -32.04
C ASN A 52 -35.78 -28.59 -33.08
N LYS A 53 -35.22 -27.71 -33.91
CA LYS A 53 -34.11 -28.09 -34.81
C LYS A 53 -32.86 -28.54 -34.04
N VAL A 54 -32.53 -27.89 -32.91
CA VAL A 54 -31.43 -28.33 -32.04
C VAL A 54 -31.70 -29.71 -31.47
N LYS A 55 -32.94 -29.97 -31.03
CA LYS A 55 -33.35 -31.30 -30.58
C LYS A 55 -33.16 -32.36 -31.68
N GLU A 56 -33.61 -32.06 -32.90
CA GLU A 56 -33.43 -32.95 -34.07
C GLU A 56 -31.95 -33.18 -34.40
N GLU A 57 -31.10 -32.15 -34.32
CA GLU A 57 -29.64 -32.25 -34.51
C GLU A 57 -28.94 -33.12 -33.45
N ILE A 58 -29.48 -33.17 -32.22
CA ILE A 58 -28.93 -33.97 -31.12
C ILE A 58 -29.40 -35.42 -31.19
N ILE A 59 -30.67 -35.65 -31.53
CA ILE A 59 -31.29 -36.98 -31.64
C ILE A 59 -31.08 -37.48 -33.07
N THR A 60 -29.88 -37.95 -33.40
CA THR A 60 -29.62 -38.54 -34.72
C THR A 60 -30.30 -39.91 -34.85
N ASN A 61 -31.37 -39.99 -35.65
CA ASN A 61 -32.08 -41.11 -36.33
C ASN A 61 -32.15 -42.55 -35.75
N GLU A 62 -31.42 -42.95 -34.71
CA GLU A 62 -31.41 -44.33 -34.19
C GLU A 62 -32.19 -44.52 -32.87
N ASN A 63 -32.63 -43.44 -32.21
CA ASN A 63 -33.41 -43.50 -30.95
C ASN A 63 -34.46 -42.37 -30.88
N ASP A 64 -35.47 -42.43 -31.76
CA ASP A 64 -36.60 -41.47 -31.78
C ASP A 64 -37.54 -41.60 -30.55
N THR A 65 -37.21 -42.52 -29.63
CA THR A 65 -37.91 -42.75 -28.35
C THR A 65 -37.22 -42.12 -27.14
N ASP A 66 -36.11 -41.39 -27.32
CA ASP A 66 -35.36 -40.80 -26.21
C ASP A 66 -36.05 -39.54 -25.65
N ASP A 67 -36.68 -39.67 -24.48
CA ASP A 67 -37.48 -38.64 -23.83
C ASP A 67 -36.66 -37.63 -23.01
N ARG A 68 -35.33 -37.71 -23.07
CA ARG A 68 -34.41 -36.89 -22.27
C ARG A 68 -34.35 -35.42 -22.69
N ILE A 69 -34.90 -35.03 -23.84
CA ILE A 69 -34.92 -33.62 -24.29
C ILE A 69 -36.32 -33.02 -24.18
N PHE A 70 -36.44 -31.97 -23.38
CA PHE A 70 -37.66 -31.20 -23.19
C PHE A 70 -37.48 -29.77 -23.73
N VAL A 71 -38.31 -29.37 -24.68
CA VAL A 71 -38.28 -28.03 -25.29
C VAL A 71 -39.33 -27.16 -24.63
N VAL A 72 -38.93 -25.97 -24.17
CA VAL A 72 -39.83 -25.00 -23.55
C VAL A 72 -39.66 -23.62 -24.19
N LYS A 73 -40.78 -22.91 -24.37
CA LYS A 73 -40.73 -21.49 -24.72
C LYS A 73 -40.29 -20.71 -23.49
N LEU A 74 -39.24 -19.91 -23.61
CA LEU A 74 -38.65 -19.16 -22.51
C LEU A 74 -38.19 -17.78 -22.98
N ASP A 75 -38.89 -16.76 -22.50
CA ASP A 75 -38.41 -15.37 -22.55
C ASP A 75 -37.79 -15.02 -21.19
N VAL A 76 -36.46 -14.86 -21.15
CA VAL A 76 -35.72 -14.55 -19.93
C VAL A 76 -35.95 -13.12 -19.42
N THR A 77 -36.50 -12.23 -20.23
CA THR A 77 -36.88 -10.88 -19.79
C THR A 77 -38.21 -10.86 -19.04
N ASN A 78 -39.03 -11.91 -19.23
CA ASN A 78 -40.35 -12.07 -18.66
C ASN A 78 -40.34 -13.10 -17.51
N GLU A 79 -40.45 -12.61 -16.27
CA GLU A 79 -40.43 -13.45 -15.08
C GLU A 79 -41.54 -14.52 -15.05
N THR A 80 -42.72 -14.23 -15.62
CA THR A 80 -43.82 -15.21 -15.70
C THR A 80 -43.46 -16.35 -16.67
N SER A 81 -42.80 -16.04 -17.78
CA SER A 81 -42.32 -17.06 -18.71
C SER A 81 -41.28 -17.98 -18.05
N ILE A 82 -40.39 -17.43 -17.21
CA ILE A 82 -39.42 -18.20 -16.43
C ILE A 82 -40.14 -19.15 -15.46
N GLN A 83 -41.09 -18.63 -14.68
CA GLN A 83 -41.86 -19.44 -13.72
C GLN A 83 -42.58 -20.60 -14.40
N GLN A 84 -43.22 -20.35 -15.54
CA GLN A 84 -43.92 -21.38 -16.33
C GLN A 84 -42.96 -22.46 -16.85
N ALA A 85 -41.80 -22.08 -17.37
CA ALA A 85 -40.80 -23.03 -17.86
C ALA A 85 -40.20 -23.88 -16.73
N VAL A 86 -39.94 -23.27 -15.58
CA VAL A 86 -39.45 -23.97 -14.37
C VAL A 86 -40.53 -24.92 -13.86
N GLN A 87 -41.80 -24.49 -13.77
CA GLN A 87 -42.90 -25.36 -13.34
C GLN A 87 -43.09 -26.55 -14.29
N ALA A 88 -43.10 -26.31 -15.60
CA ALA A 88 -43.21 -27.39 -16.60
C ALA A 88 -42.05 -28.40 -16.50
N THR A 89 -40.85 -27.94 -16.12
CA THR A 89 -39.70 -28.81 -15.86
C THR A 89 -39.92 -29.68 -14.62
N LEU A 90 -40.44 -29.09 -13.55
CA LEU A 90 -40.77 -29.81 -12.33
C LEU A 90 -41.91 -30.82 -12.55
N ASP A 91 -42.92 -30.48 -13.36
CA ASP A 91 -44.00 -31.40 -13.70
C ASP A 91 -43.47 -32.63 -14.47
N LYS A 92 -42.43 -32.44 -15.29
CA LYS A 92 -41.82 -33.52 -16.07
C LYS A 92 -40.83 -34.38 -15.27
N TRP A 93 -39.94 -33.75 -14.49
CA TRP A 93 -38.80 -34.45 -13.85
C TRP A 93 -38.64 -34.17 -12.35
N ASN A 94 -39.41 -33.25 -11.78
CA ASN A 94 -39.46 -32.89 -10.35
C ASN A 94 -38.11 -32.47 -9.74
N THR A 95 -37.12 -32.12 -10.57
CA THR A 95 -35.77 -31.76 -10.12
C THR A 95 -35.07 -30.92 -11.19
N ILE A 96 -34.15 -30.06 -10.77
CA ILE A 96 -33.22 -29.33 -11.64
C ILE A 96 -31.84 -29.37 -10.98
N HIS A 97 -30.86 -29.94 -11.67
CA HIS A 97 -29.51 -30.15 -11.11
C HIS A 97 -28.52 -29.10 -11.58
N VAL A 98 -28.66 -28.63 -12.82
CA VAL A 98 -27.76 -27.65 -13.43
C VAL A 98 -28.58 -26.55 -14.10
N LEU A 99 -28.18 -25.30 -13.88
CA LEU A 99 -28.63 -24.14 -14.66
C LEU A 99 -27.46 -23.62 -15.50
N LEU A 100 -27.62 -23.64 -16.81
CA LEU A 100 -26.71 -23.02 -17.77
C LEU A 100 -27.37 -21.76 -18.33
N ASN A 101 -26.94 -20.63 -17.81
CA ASN A 101 -27.37 -19.32 -18.29
C ASN A 101 -26.53 -18.95 -19.52
N THR A 102 -27.13 -19.04 -20.71
CA THR A 102 -26.45 -18.76 -21.99
C THR A 102 -27.18 -17.75 -22.87
N ALA A 103 -28.43 -17.41 -22.55
CA ALA A 103 -29.21 -16.40 -23.27
C ALA A 103 -28.53 -15.03 -23.23
N ALA A 104 -28.09 -14.53 -24.39
CA ALA A 104 -27.49 -13.22 -24.48
C ALA A 104 -27.74 -12.60 -25.86
N ILE A 105 -27.79 -11.27 -25.89
CA ILE A 105 -27.74 -10.46 -27.09
C ILE A 105 -26.49 -9.57 -27.08
N VAL A 106 -26.13 -9.06 -28.26
CA VAL A 106 -24.98 -8.19 -28.48
C VAL A 106 -25.48 -6.87 -29.04
N THR A 107 -25.11 -5.77 -28.39
CA THR A 107 -25.29 -4.40 -28.89
C THR A 107 -23.90 -3.80 -29.01
N LEU A 108 -23.51 -3.46 -30.24
CA LEU A 108 -22.26 -2.79 -30.58
C LEU A 108 -22.56 -1.35 -30.97
N GLY A 109 -21.64 -0.44 -30.66
CA GLY A 109 -21.75 0.98 -30.96
C GLY A 109 -20.93 1.83 -29.99
N ASN A 110 -20.63 3.05 -30.43
CA ASN A 110 -20.01 4.05 -29.57
C ASN A 110 -21.00 4.51 -28.48
N ILE A 111 -20.51 4.95 -27.33
CA ILE A 111 -21.35 5.40 -26.21
C ILE A 111 -22.35 6.50 -26.61
N GLU A 112 -22.00 7.33 -27.60
CA GLU A 112 -22.85 8.42 -28.09
C GLU A 112 -23.99 7.95 -29.01
N GLU A 113 -23.90 6.74 -29.56
CA GLU A 113 -24.82 6.21 -30.60
C GLU A 113 -25.87 5.24 -30.04
N ILE A 114 -25.64 4.72 -28.83
CA ILE A 114 -26.48 3.68 -28.24
C ILE A 114 -27.65 4.31 -27.47
N SER A 115 -28.87 3.95 -27.85
CA SER A 115 -30.08 4.47 -27.19
C SER A 115 -30.23 3.94 -25.76
N GLY A 116 -30.95 4.68 -24.91
CA GLY A 116 -31.29 4.21 -23.56
C GLY A 116 -32.16 2.93 -23.57
N GLU A 117 -32.94 2.73 -24.63
CA GLU A 117 -33.74 1.52 -24.84
C GLU A 117 -32.87 0.30 -25.15
N ASP A 118 -31.85 0.46 -26.00
CA ASP A 118 -30.89 -0.60 -26.30
C ASP A 118 -30.08 -0.98 -25.06
N TRP A 119 -29.67 0.01 -24.25
CA TRP A 119 -29.02 -0.20 -22.95
C TRP A 119 -29.90 -0.99 -21.99
N SER A 120 -31.18 -0.63 -21.91
CA SER A 120 -32.13 -1.32 -21.02
C SER A 120 -32.36 -2.75 -21.50
N HIS A 121 -32.55 -2.94 -22.81
CA HIS A 121 -32.83 -4.24 -23.41
C HIS A 121 -31.66 -5.22 -23.25
N ILE A 122 -30.42 -4.79 -23.48
CA ILE A 122 -29.25 -5.68 -23.31
C ILE A 122 -29.03 -6.08 -21.86
N PHE A 123 -29.24 -5.18 -20.89
CA PHE A 123 -29.17 -5.51 -19.46
C PHE A 123 -30.31 -6.43 -19.03
N ASP A 124 -31.52 -6.21 -19.54
CA ASP A 124 -32.69 -7.04 -19.25
C ASP A 124 -32.48 -8.49 -19.69
N VAL A 125 -31.87 -8.70 -20.87
CA VAL A 125 -31.55 -10.05 -21.36
C VAL A 125 -30.32 -10.62 -20.66
N ASN A 126 -29.17 -9.94 -20.73
CA ASN A 126 -27.87 -10.52 -20.36
C ASN A 126 -27.63 -10.61 -18.86
N VAL A 127 -28.22 -9.71 -18.06
CA VAL A 127 -27.96 -9.62 -16.61
C VAL A 127 -29.20 -9.97 -15.81
N ARG A 128 -30.31 -9.25 -16.02
CA ARG A 128 -31.56 -9.47 -15.28
C ARG A 128 -32.13 -10.84 -15.58
N GLY A 129 -32.09 -11.30 -16.84
CA GLY A 129 -32.55 -12.63 -17.22
C GLY A 129 -31.80 -13.76 -16.49
N TYR A 130 -30.48 -13.64 -16.31
CA TYR A 130 -29.68 -14.60 -15.54
C TYR A 130 -30.07 -14.60 -14.06
N ALA A 131 -30.21 -13.41 -13.48
CA ALA A 131 -30.60 -13.24 -12.08
C ALA A 131 -32.01 -13.80 -11.80
N LEU A 132 -32.99 -13.51 -12.65
CA LEU A 132 -34.36 -14.01 -12.51
C LEU A 132 -34.45 -15.53 -12.70
N THR A 133 -33.72 -16.08 -13.66
CA THR A 133 -33.71 -17.53 -13.86
C THR A 133 -33.08 -18.24 -12.66
N ALA A 134 -31.97 -17.71 -12.13
CA ALA A 134 -31.35 -18.21 -10.90
C ALA A 134 -32.30 -18.07 -9.69
N LYS A 135 -33.01 -16.95 -9.55
CA LYS A 135 -34.02 -16.71 -8.48
C LYS A 135 -35.09 -17.81 -8.43
N HIS A 136 -35.57 -18.29 -9.58
CA HIS A 136 -36.63 -19.31 -9.64
C HIS A 136 -36.11 -20.74 -9.53
N ILE A 137 -34.87 -21.01 -9.93
CA ILE A 137 -34.27 -22.36 -9.85
C ILE A 137 -33.58 -22.61 -8.51
N ALA A 138 -32.97 -21.61 -7.89
CA ALA A 138 -32.25 -21.76 -6.62
C ALA A 138 -33.08 -22.40 -5.50
N PRO A 139 -34.38 -22.07 -5.28
CA PRO A 139 -35.18 -22.74 -4.25
C PRO A 139 -35.30 -24.26 -4.45
N ILE A 140 -35.30 -24.73 -5.70
CA ILE A 140 -35.35 -26.16 -6.04
C ILE A 140 -34.02 -26.82 -5.66
N MET A 141 -32.90 -26.21 -6.08
CA MET A 141 -31.56 -26.68 -5.73
C MET A 141 -31.28 -26.63 -4.22
N LYS A 142 -31.79 -25.63 -3.50
CA LYS A 142 -31.68 -25.53 -2.03
C LYS A 142 -32.40 -26.68 -1.34
N LYS A 143 -33.61 -27.03 -1.79
CA LYS A 143 -34.35 -28.21 -1.28
C LYS A 143 -33.60 -29.52 -1.55
N GLN A 144 -32.89 -29.61 -2.67
CA GLN A 144 -32.03 -30.75 -3.02
C GLN A 144 -30.70 -30.77 -2.24
N ASN A 145 -30.32 -29.65 -1.61
CA ASN A 145 -28.98 -29.42 -1.04
C ASN A 145 -27.84 -29.75 -2.02
N SER A 146 -28.06 -29.43 -3.29
CA SER A 146 -27.12 -29.67 -4.38
C SER A 146 -27.55 -28.91 -5.64
N GLY A 147 -26.59 -28.30 -6.33
CA GLY A 147 -26.82 -27.71 -7.64
C GLY A 147 -25.54 -27.15 -8.26
N SER A 148 -25.59 -26.88 -9.56
CA SER A 148 -24.54 -26.15 -10.27
C SER A 148 -25.14 -25.10 -11.20
N ILE A 149 -24.70 -23.85 -11.07
CA ILE A 149 -25.07 -22.75 -11.94
C ILE A 149 -23.82 -22.31 -12.69
N VAL A 150 -23.92 -22.23 -14.01
CA VAL A 150 -22.86 -21.65 -14.85
C VAL A 150 -23.43 -20.51 -15.65
N ASN A 151 -22.80 -19.35 -15.54
CA ASN A 151 -23.14 -18.16 -16.30
C ASN A 151 -22.10 -17.95 -17.41
N ILE A 152 -22.55 -17.79 -18.66
CA ILE A 152 -21.65 -17.51 -19.78
C ILE A 152 -21.42 -15.99 -19.88
N SER A 153 -20.18 -15.57 -19.65
CA SER A 153 -19.69 -14.20 -19.83
C SER A 153 -18.89 -14.06 -21.13
N SER A 154 -17.75 -13.35 -21.11
CA SER A 154 -16.80 -13.14 -22.21
C SER A 154 -15.51 -12.54 -21.66
N THR A 155 -14.38 -12.69 -22.38
CA THR A 155 -13.16 -11.91 -22.12
C THR A 155 -13.43 -10.41 -22.13
N LEU A 156 -14.44 -9.92 -22.88
CA LEU A 156 -14.86 -8.52 -22.87
C LEU A 156 -15.48 -8.04 -21.55
N GLY A 157 -15.70 -8.94 -20.58
CA GLY A 157 -16.00 -8.57 -19.19
C GLY A 157 -14.75 -8.27 -18.35
N LEU A 158 -13.56 -8.57 -18.87
CA LEU A 158 -12.26 -8.35 -18.25
C LEU A 158 -11.42 -7.30 -19.00
N ILE A 159 -11.54 -7.26 -20.33
CA ILE A 159 -10.83 -6.31 -21.20
C ILE A 159 -11.80 -5.42 -21.98
N ALA A 160 -11.29 -4.28 -22.44
CA ALA A 160 -12.04 -3.31 -23.23
C ALA A 160 -11.63 -3.36 -24.71
N ILE A 161 -12.62 -3.22 -25.60
CA ILE A 161 -12.43 -2.92 -27.02
C ILE A 161 -13.36 -1.75 -27.41
N PRO A 162 -13.03 -0.97 -28.45
CA PRO A 162 -13.92 0.06 -28.96
C PRO A 162 -15.29 -0.50 -29.36
N ASP A 163 -16.32 0.34 -29.28
CA ASP A 163 -17.68 0.08 -29.77
C ASP A 163 -18.38 -1.16 -29.17
N SER A 164 -17.99 -1.58 -27.97
CA SER A 164 -18.61 -2.72 -27.26
C SER A 164 -19.15 -2.37 -25.86
N THR A 165 -19.25 -1.09 -25.51
CA THR A 165 -19.46 -0.63 -24.12
C THR A 165 -20.64 -1.30 -23.40
N PRO A 166 -21.87 -1.35 -23.95
CA PRO A 166 -23.00 -2.00 -23.26
C PRO A 166 -22.77 -3.49 -23.08
N TYR A 167 -22.29 -4.16 -24.12
CA TYR A 167 -22.03 -5.59 -24.08
C TYR A 167 -20.96 -5.92 -23.02
N SER A 168 -19.79 -5.27 -23.09
CA SER A 168 -18.71 -5.42 -22.10
C SER A 168 -19.18 -5.17 -20.67
N ALA A 169 -19.98 -4.12 -20.45
CA ALA A 169 -20.55 -3.81 -19.14
C ALA A 169 -21.44 -4.95 -18.61
N THR A 170 -22.31 -5.53 -19.45
CA THR A 170 -23.12 -6.70 -19.04
C THR A 170 -22.27 -7.92 -18.71
N LYS A 171 -21.17 -8.15 -19.43
CA LYS A 171 -20.26 -9.29 -19.20
C LYS A 171 -19.45 -9.13 -17.91
N GLY A 172 -19.02 -7.92 -17.57
CA GLY A 172 -18.47 -7.61 -16.24
C GLY A 172 -19.50 -7.82 -15.13
N ALA A 173 -20.74 -7.35 -15.33
CA ALA A 173 -21.83 -7.53 -14.36
C ALA A 173 -22.14 -9.01 -14.10
N ILE A 174 -22.11 -9.88 -15.12
CA ILE A 174 -22.31 -11.33 -14.97
C ILE A 174 -21.23 -11.97 -14.10
N ILE A 175 -19.97 -11.56 -14.22
CA ILE A 175 -18.86 -12.09 -13.41
C ILE A 175 -19.12 -11.77 -11.93
N GLN A 176 -19.50 -10.52 -11.62
CA GLN A 176 -19.79 -10.13 -10.24
C GLN A 176 -21.08 -10.76 -9.70
N LEU A 177 -22.14 -10.86 -10.51
CA LEU A 177 -23.37 -11.58 -10.17
C LEU A 177 -23.06 -13.02 -9.75
N THR A 178 -22.17 -13.69 -10.47
CA THR A 178 -21.77 -15.07 -10.18
C THR A 178 -21.11 -15.20 -8.81
N ARG A 179 -20.17 -14.30 -8.47
CA ARG A 179 -19.48 -14.31 -7.17
C ARG A 179 -20.46 -14.17 -6.01
N ASN A 180 -21.42 -13.25 -6.12
CA ASN A 180 -22.44 -13.06 -5.08
C ASN A 180 -23.39 -14.25 -4.98
N LEU A 181 -23.86 -14.80 -6.11
CA LEU A 181 -24.69 -16.02 -6.10
C LEU A 181 -23.95 -17.22 -5.50
N ALA A 182 -22.63 -17.34 -5.72
CA ALA A 182 -21.83 -18.39 -5.10
C ALA A 182 -21.82 -18.28 -3.58
N LEU A 183 -21.68 -17.05 -3.04
CA LEU A 183 -21.72 -16.79 -1.60
C LEU A 183 -23.13 -17.06 -1.03
N ASP A 184 -24.19 -16.59 -1.69
CA ASP A 184 -25.58 -16.72 -1.25
C ASP A 184 -26.09 -18.17 -1.23
N LEU A 185 -25.55 -19.01 -2.11
CA LEU A 185 -26.04 -20.37 -2.36
C LEU A 185 -25.07 -21.46 -1.86
N GLY A 186 -23.83 -21.11 -1.53
CA GLY A 186 -22.77 -22.06 -1.16
C GLY A 186 -23.10 -22.92 0.06
N SER A 187 -23.77 -22.37 1.07
CA SER A 187 -24.20 -23.12 2.27
C SER A 187 -25.19 -24.25 1.98
N PHE A 188 -25.79 -24.26 0.78
CA PHE A 188 -26.71 -25.29 0.30
C PHE A 188 -26.04 -26.25 -0.69
N ASN A 189 -24.69 -26.25 -0.76
CA ASN A 189 -23.90 -27.05 -1.69
C ASN A 189 -24.27 -26.80 -3.17
N ILE A 190 -24.57 -25.54 -3.49
CA ILE A 190 -24.84 -25.07 -4.85
C ILE A 190 -23.61 -24.29 -5.31
N ARG A 191 -22.99 -24.77 -6.39
CA ARG A 191 -21.81 -24.13 -6.98
C ARG A 191 -22.23 -23.14 -8.05
N VAL A 192 -21.62 -21.98 -8.10
CA VAL A 192 -21.91 -20.96 -9.12
C VAL A 192 -20.60 -20.50 -9.73
N ASN A 193 -20.41 -20.68 -11.04
CA ASN A 193 -19.18 -20.30 -11.74
C ASN A 193 -19.48 -19.51 -13.03
N THR A 194 -18.49 -18.77 -13.51
CA THR A 194 -18.53 -18.07 -14.79
C THR A 194 -17.55 -18.71 -15.76
N ILE A 195 -17.93 -18.77 -17.04
CA ILE A 195 -17.00 -19.05 -18.13
C ILE A 195 -16.95 -17.83 -19.02
N SER A 196 -15.73 -17.39 -19.37
CA SER A 196 -15.46 -16.21 -20.20
C SER A 196 -14.77 -16.64 -21.49
N PRO A 197 -15.54 -16.93 -22.56
CA PRO A 197 -14.97 -17.22 -23.87
C PRO A 197 -14.27 -16.00 -24.47
N GLY A 198 -13.18 -16.25 -25.18
CA GLY A 198 -12.57 -15.29 -26.11
C GLY A 198 -13.23 -15.34 -27.48
N SER A 199 -12.43 -15.16 -28.54
CA SER A 199 -12.93 -15.23 -29.91
C SER A 199 -13.36 -16.66 -30.29
N ILE A 200 -14.67 -16.93 -30.30
CA ILE A 200 -15.28 -18.20 -30.73
C ILE A 200 -15.87 -18.08 -32.13
N ASP A 201 -15.57 -19.07 -32.98
CA ASP A 201 -16.13 -19.18 -34.32
C ASP A 201 -17.65 -19.30 -34.22
N SER A 202 -18.38 -18.45 -34.94
CA SER A 202 -19.84 -18.43 -34.87
C SER A 202 -20.44 -17.83 -36.14
N PRO A 203 -21.70 -18.18 -36.48
CA PRO A 203 -22.36 -17.68 -37.69
C PRO A 203 -22.42 -16.14 -37.76
N GLY A 204 -22.52 -15.46 -36.61
CA GLY A 204 -22.56 -14.00 -36.52
C GLY A 204 -21.25 -13.31 -36.94
N ARG A 205 -20.11 -14.03 -36.92
CA ARG A 205 -18.80 -13.48 -37.34
C ARG A 205 -18.79 -13.03 -38.78
N THR A 206 -19.47 -13.74 -39.68
CA THR A 206 -19.52 -13.36 -41.10
C THR A 206 -20.22 -12.01 -41.28
N GLN A 207 -21.26 -11.74 -40.48
CA GLN A 207 -21.93 -10.44 -40.52
C GLN A 207 -21.06 -9.35 -39.90
N LEU A 208 -20.42 -9.64 -38.75
CA LEU A 208 -19.50 -8.71 -38.10
C LEU A 208 -18.32 -8.29 -39.00
N ALA A 209 -17.76 -9.23 -39.78
CA ALA A 209 -16.72 -8.94 -40.76
C ALA A 209 -17.22 -7.96 -41.83
N LYS A 210 -18.42 -8.19 -42.37
CA LYS A 210 -19.05 -7.29 -43.35
C LYS A 210 -19.30 -5.89 -42.77
N ASP A 211 -19.86 -5.82 -41.57
CA ASP A 211 -20.16 -4.56 -40.89
C ASP A 211 -18.87 -3.77 -40.57
N SER A 212 -17.76 -4.48 -40.38
CA SER A 212 -16.42 -3.91 -40.16
C SER A 212 -15.64 -3.62 -41.45
N ASN A 213 -16.27 -3.74 -42.63
CA ASN A 213 -15.62 -3.60 -43.94
C ASN A 213 -14.39 -4.50 -44.13
N MET A 214 -14.46 -5.74 -43.67
CA MET A 214 -13.39 -6.75 -43.77
C MET A 214 -13.92 -8.07 -44.32
N THR A 215 -13.03 -8.88 -44.89
CA THR A 215 -13.31 -10.30 -45.18
C THR A 215 -13.27 -11.13 -43.90
N ILE A 216 -13.88 -12.32 -43.92
CA ILE A 216 -13.85 -13.23 -42.76
C ILE A 216 -12.43 -13.76 -42.52
N GLU A 217 -11.64 -13.94 -43.59
CA GLU A 217 -10.23 -14.31 -43.55
C GLU A 217 -9.40 -13.23 -42.85
N GLU A 218 -9.52 -11.97 -43.26
CA GLU A 218 -8.79 -10.85 -42.63
C GLU A 218 -9.19 -10.66 -41.17
N MET A 219 -10.48 -10.83 -40.83
CA MET A 219 -10.93 -10.75 -39.44
C MET A 219 -10.35 -11.91 -38.60
N ASN A 220 -10.30 -13.12 -39.16
CA ASN A 220 -9.69 -14.27 -38.51
C ASN A 220 -8.18 -14.06 -38.32
N GLU A 221 -7.47 -13.55 -39.32
CA GLU A 221 -6.04 -13.23 -39.22
C GLU A 221 -5.77 -12.21 -38.10
N LYS A 222 -6.53 -11.11 -38.04
CA LYS A 222 -6.41 -10.11 -36.96
C LYS A 222 -6.64 -10.71 -35.57
N CYS A 223 -7.67 -11.54 -35.40
CA CYS A 223 -7.90 -12.24 -34.14
C CYS A 223 -6.74 -13.21 -33.80
N MET A 224 -6.15 -13.87 -34.80
CA MET A 224 -5.05 -14.82 -34.61
C MET A 224 -3.69 -14.16 -34.35
N GLU A 225 -3.46 -12.92 -34.82
CA GLU A 225 -2.23 -12.16 -34.56
C GLU A 225 -1.98 -11.97 -33.06
N GLY A 226 -3.03 -11.61 -32.31
CA GLY A 226 -2.98 -11.45 -30.84
C GLY A 226 -3.12 -12.76 -30.05
N SER A 227 -3.52 -13.86 -30.70
CA SER A 227 -3.75 -15.15 -30.05
C SER A 227 -2.47 -15.94 -29.77
N CYS A 228 -2.43 -16.67 -28.64
CA CYS A 228 -1.36 -17.63 -28.33
C CYS A 228 -1.46 -18.88 -29.21
N LEU A 229 -2.67 -19.40 -29.41
CA LEU A 229 -2.91 -20.68 -30.08
C LEU A 229 -3.06 -20.57 -31.61
N LYS A 230 -2.99 -19.34 -32.15
CA LYS A 230 -3.04 -19.06 -33.61
C LYS A 230 -4.22 -19.73 -34.31
N ARG A 231 -5.35 -19.82 -33.60
CA ARG A 231 -6.63 -20.31 -34.12
C ARG A 231 -7.78 -19.61 -33.41
N ILE A 232 -8.93 -19.55 -34.08
CA ILE A 232 -10.20 -19.17 -33.45
C ILE A 232 -10.68 -20.35 -32.58
N GLY A 233 -11.24 -20.03 -31.40
CA GLY A 233 -11.86 -21.01 -30.53
C GLY A 233 -13.12 -21.61 -31.16
N GLN A 234 -13.45 -22.85 -30.81
CA GLN A 234 -14.66 -23.52 -31.26
C GLN A 234 -15.66 -23.60 -30.11
N ALA A 235 -16.96 -23.64 -30.42
CA ALA A 235 -17.99 -23.82 -29.38
C ALA A 235 -17.75 -25.09 -28.52
N GLN A 236 -17.13 -26.11 -29.13
CA GLN A 236 -16.74 -27.34 -28.43
C GLN A 236 -15.67 -27.12 -27.36
N ASP A 237 -14.75 -26.17 -27.53
CA ASP A 237 -13.75 -25.82 -26.51
C ASP A 237 -14.44 -25.38 -25.20
N ILE A 238 -15.53 -24.61 -25.34
CA ILE A 238 -16.36 -24.15 -24.20
C ILE A 238 -17.19 -25.28 -23.62
N ALA A 239 -17.83 -26.09 -24.48
CA ALA A 239 -18.66 -27.20 -24.05
C ALA A 239 -17.90 -28.23 -23.21
N ASN A 240 -16.66 -28.55 -23.61
CA ASN A 240 -15.80 -29.48 -22.87
C ASN A 240 -15.50 -28.99 -21.45
N LEU A 241 -15.18 -27.70 -21.28
CA LEU A 241 -14.97 -27.12 -19.94
C LEU A 241 -16.25 -27.14 -19.11
N ILE A 242 -17.41 -26.87 -19.72
CA ILE A 242 -18.68 -26.91 -19.00
C ILE A 242 -18.95 -28.29 -18.41
N ILE A 243 -18.71 -29.37 -19.14
CA ILE A 243 -18.87 -30.73 -18.61
C ILE A 243 -18.02 -30.93 -17.36
N PHE A 244 -16.75 -30.53 -17.39
CA PHE A 244 -15.89 -30.57 -16.22
C PHE A 244 -16.49 -29.79 -15.05
N VAL A 245 -16.88 -28.52 -15.29
CA VAL A 245 -17.38 -27.60 -14.26
C VAL A 245 -18.69 -28.07 -13.64
N ILE A 246 -19.62 -28.67 -14.39
CA ILE A 246 -20.95 -29.07 -13.88
C ILE A 246 -21.01 -30.52 -13.39
N SER A 247 -19.98 -31.32 -13.69
CA SER A 247 -19.86 -32.70 -13.20
C SER A 247 -19.39 -32.77 -11.75
N ASP A 248 -19.37 -33.99 -11.21
CA ASP A 248 -18.83 -34.29 -9.88
C ASP A 248 -17.29 -34.42 -9.87
N LEU A 249 -16.60 -34.08 -10.96
CA LEU A 249 -15.12 -34.07 -11.05
C LEU A 249 -14.48 -32.93 -10.26
N CYS A 250 -15.19 -31.81 -10.08
CA CYS A 250 -14.70 -30.66 -9.33
C CYS A 250 -15.76 -30.08 -8.38
N PRO A 251 -16.17 -30.84 -7.35
CA PRO A 251 -17.25 -30.43 -6.44
C PRO A 251 -16.85 -29.29 -5.50
N PHE A 252 -15.57 -28.88 -5.50
CA PHE A 252 -15.07 -27.78 -4.66
C PHE A 252 -14.94 -26.45 -5.42
N MET A 253 -15.20 -26.43 -6.74
CA MET A 253 -15.09 -25.22 -7.55
C MET A 253 -16.39 -24.42 -7.56
N THR A 254 -16.35 -23.24 -6.94
CA THR A 254 -17.41 -22.23 -6.92
C THR A 254 -16.78 -20.83 -6.93
N SER A 255 -17.52 -19.82 -7.36
CA SER A 255 -17.08 -18.41 -7.50
C SER A 255 -15.94 -18.17 -8.50
N ALA A 256 -15.58 -19.15 -9.33
CA ALA A 256 -14.50 -19.02 -10.30
C ALA A 256 -14.96 -18.36 -11.61
N ASN A 257 -14.10 -17.54 -12.22
CA ASN A 257 -14.23 -17.10 -13.61
C ASN A 257 -13.18 -17.80 -14.46
N LEU A 258 -13.61 -18.72 -15.33
CA LEU A 258 -12.73 -19.53 -16.15
C LEU A 258 -12.64 -18.92 -17.56
N VAL A 259 -11.48 -18.37 -17.89
CA VAL A 259 -11.21 -17.78 -19.21
C VAL A 259 -10.81 -18.86 -20.20
N VAL A 260 -11.47 -18.89 -21.35
CA VAL A 260 -11.19 -19.85 -22.45
C VAL A 260 -11.13 -19.07 -23.77
N ASP A 261 -9.96 -18.53 -24.08
CA ASP A 261 -9.80 -17.59 -25.19
C ASP A 261 -8.72 -17.99 -26.20
N GLY A 262 -7.75 -18.81 -25.80
CA GLY A 262 -6.58 -19.07 -26.64
C GLY A 262 -5.78 -17.80 -26.96
N GLU A 263 -6.04 -16.70 -26.25
CA GLU A 263 -5.50 -15.36 -26.50
C GLU A 263 -4.36 -15.01 -25.51
N ASN A 264 -3.72 -13.86 -25.70
CA ASN A 264 -2.64 -13.35 -24.84
C ASN A 264 -3.15 -12.76 -23.50
N LEU A 265 -4.37 -13.08 -23.05
CA LEU A 265 -4.97 -12.53 -21.83
C LEU A 265 -4.28 -12.99 -20.53
N SER A 266 -3.05 -13.50 -20.62
CA SER A 266 -2.15 -13.75 -19.50
C SER A 266 -1.61 -12.47 -18.86
N ASN A 267 -1.92 -11.27 -19.36
CA ASN A 267 -1.33 -10.03 -18.81
C ASN A 267 -1.93 -9.56 -17.47
N GLU A 268 -3.15 -9.93 -17.10
CA GLU A 268 -3.64 -9.68 -15.72
C GLU A 268 -3.10 -10.71 -14.73
N LEU A 269 -3.00 -11.97 -15.15
CA LEU A 269 -2.32 -13.00 -14.37
C LEU A 269 -0.82 -12.70 -14.25
N LEU A 270 -0.21 -12.00 -15.22
CA LEU A 270 1.18 -11.56 -15.14
C LEU A 270 1.38 -10.56 -14.01
N TYR A 271 0.41 -9.68 -13.74
CA TYR A 271 0.48 -8.78 -12.58
C TYR A 271 0.37 -9.55 -11.26
N GLU A 272 -0.58 -10.49 -11.13
CA GLU A 272 -0.68 -11.37 -9.94
C GLU A 272 0.52 -12.33 -9.79
N ILE A 273 1.09 -12.81 -10.90
CA ILE A 273 2.30 -13.65 -10.93
C ILE A 273 3.52 -12.80 -10.58
N LEU A 274 3.65 -11.56 -11.07
CA LEU A 274 4.75 -10.66 -10.69
C LEU A 274 4.67 -10.30 -9.21
N GLU A 275 3.47 -10.10 -8.67
CA GLU A 275 3.23 -9.96 -7.22
C GLU A 275 3.67 -11.20 -6.43
N LYS A 276 3.51 -12.40 -7.01
CA LYS A 276 4.03 -13.65 -6.43
C LYS A 276 5.52 -13.89 -6.69
N LEU A 277 6.08 -13.42 -7.80
CA LEU A 277 7.47 -13.66 -8.21
C LEU A 277 8.48 -12.80 -7.46
N ASP A 278 8.02 -11.75 -6.77
CA ASP A 278 8.80 -11.05 -5.74
C ASP A 278 9.34 -12.01 -4.65
N THR A 279 8.80 -13.23 -4.58
CA THR A 279 9.20 -14.25 -3.59
C THR A 279 10.18 -15.32 -4.08
N CYS A 280 10.62 -15.34 -5.35
CA CYS A 280 11.44 -16.45 -5.88
C CYS A 280 12.61 -16.04 -6.80
N ASP A 281 13.77 -16.69 -6.60
CA ASP A 281 15.05 -16.47 -7.30
C ASP A 281 14.92 -16.44 -8.83
N ILE A 282 15.05 -15.22 -9.34
CA ILE A 282 14.80 -14.75 -10.69
C ILE A 282 15.79 -15.36 -11.70
N HIS A 283 17.01 -15.72 -11.29
CA HIS A 283 18.09 -15.98 -12.24
C HIS A 283 17.93 -17.32 -13.00
N LYS A 284 17.30 -18.31 -12.35
CA LYS A 284 17.06 -19.64 -12.93
C LYS A 284 15.85 -19.67 -13.86
N SER A 285 14.89 -18.78 -13.64
CA SER A 285 13.69 -18.61 -14.46
C SER A 285 13.97 -17.76 -15.71
N PHE A 286 14.87 -16.78 -15.61
CA PHE A 286 15.25 -15.89 -16.72
C PHE A 286 16.05 -16.56 -17.84
N SER A 287 16.86 -17.57 -17.51
CA SER A 287 17.74 -18.21 -18.50
C SER A 287 17.01 -19.19 -19.45
N ASN A 288 15.77 -19.58 -19.13
CA ASN A 288 14.99 -20.54 -19.91
C ASN A 288 13.76 -19.96 -20.63
N LEU A 289 13.43 -18.67 -20.47
CA LEU A 289 12.20 -18.10 -21.03
C LEU A 289 12.42 -17.14 -22.23
N ASN A 290 12.11 -17.66 -23.42
CA ASN A 290 11.42 -16.99 -24.54
C ASN A 290 12.17 -15.91 -25.36
N ASN A 291 12.41 -16.21 -26.64
CA ASN A 291 12.95 -15.28 -27.66
C ASN A 291 12.14 -13.97 -27.80
N ARG A 292 10.84 -13.97 -27.44
CA ARG A 292 10.00 -12.76 -27.45
C ARG A 292 10.43 -11.74 -26.40
N LEU A 293 10.96 -12.18 -25.27
CA LEU A 293 11.45 -11.29 -24.22
C LEU A 293 12.81 -10.69 -24.60
N GLN A 294 13.69 -11.47 -25.25
CA GLN A 294 14.90 -10.93 -25.86
C GLN A 294 14.58 -9.82 -26.88
N ASN A 295 13.58 -10.03 -27.74
CA ASN A 295 13.14 -9.01 -28.72
C ASN A 295 12.55 -7.75 -28.07
N LEU A 296 11.94 -7.87 -26.88
CA LEU A 296 11.38 -6.73 -26.15
C LEU A 296 12.47 -5.94 -25.44
N ILE A 297 13.46 -6.63 -24.85
CA ILE A 297 14.65 -6.01 -24.25
C ILE A 297 15.49 -5.33 -25.33
N THR A 298 15.59 -5.87 -26.55
CA THR A 298 16.32 -5.25 -27.67
C THR A 298 15.55 -4.13 -28.38
N SER A 299 14.30 -3.85 -28.01
CA SER A 299 13.51 -2.74 -28.58
C SER A 299 14.11 -1.37 -28.25
N SER A 300 14.50 -0.60 -29.27
CA SER A 300 15.20 0.68 -29.13
C SER A 300 14.40 1.78 -28.41
N SER A 301 13.07 1.65 -28.33
CA SER A 301 12.19 2.62 -27.67
C SER A 301 12.09 2.45 -26.16
N LEU A 302 12.46 1.29 -25.62
CA LEU A 302 12.30 0.99 -24.20
C LEU A 302 13.47 1.59 -23.39
N LEU A 303 13.18 2.59 -22.55
CA LEU A 303 14.13 3.17 -21.60
C LEU A 303 14.40 2.22 -20.44
N LEU A 304 15.65 2.15 -19.99
CA LEU A 304 16.07 1.20 -18.97
C LEU A 304 16.45 1.89 -17.65
N ARG A 305 16.11 1.26 -16.54
CA ARG A 305 16.68 1.53 -15.21
C ARG A 305 17.40 0.26 -14.76
N ILE A 306 18.67 0.36 -14.39
CA ILE A 306 19.49 -0.78 -14.01
C ILE A 306 19.85 -0.66 -12.54
N LYS A 307 19.50 -1.67 -11.74
CA LYS A 307 20.01 -1.90 -10.37
C LYS A 307 20.90 -3.14 -10.42
N LEU A 308 22.19 -2.97 -10.15
CA LEU A 308 23.17 -4.06 -10.12
C LEU A 308 23.49 -4.39 -8.67
N GLU A 309 23.18 -5.62 -8.28
CA GLU A 309 23.42 -6.18 -6.95
C GLU A 309 24.13 -7.52 -7.08
N LEU A 310 25.36 -7.55 -6.57
CA LEU A 310 26.25 -8.70 -6.67
C LEU A 310 26.57 -9.24 -5.27
N GLU A 311 26.27 -10.51 -5.04
CA GLU A 311 26.67 -11.24 -3.83
C GLU A 311 27.99 -12.02 -4.02
N SER A 312 28.38 -12.31 -5.27
CA SER A 312 29.63 -13.02 -5.58
C SER A 312 30.27 -12.55 -6.89
N LYS A 313 31.58 -12.82 -7.03
CA LYS A 313 32.41 -12.39 -8.17
C LYS A 313 32.20 -13.17 -9.48
N SER A 314 31.33 -14.20 -9.52
CA SER A 314 31.44 -15.27 -10.53
C SER A 314 30.61 -15.10 -11.82
N LEU A 315 29.80 -14.04 -11.99
CA LEU A 315 29.02 -13.82 -13.22
C LEU A 315 29.04 -12.42 -13.90
N PRO A 316 29.79 -11.37 -13.48
CA PRO A 316 29.32 -10.01 -13.77
C PRO A 316 29.92 -9.38 -15.04
N GLU A 317 30.98 -9.96 -15.61
CA GLU A 317 31.55 -9.55 -16.90
C GLU A 317 30.51 -9.69 -18.02
N TYR A 318 29.75 -10.80 -18.03
CA TYR A 318 28.70 -11.05 -19.01
C TYR A 318 27.61 -9.96 -18.96
N LEU A 319 27.18 -9.58 -17.77
CA LEU A 319 26.15 -8.53 -17.59
C LEU A 319 26.63 -7.18 -18.13
N CYS A 320 27.87 -6.82 -17.83
CA CYS A 320 28.47 -5.58 -18.31
C CYS A 320 28.57 -5.57 -19.85
N GLN A 321 29.16 -6.62 -20.43
CA GLN A 321 29.44 -6.70 -21.87
C GLN A 321 28.20 -6.93 -22.75
N HIS A 322 27.23 -7.73 -22.28
CA HIS A 322 26.10 -8.14 -23.11
C HIS A 322 24.79 -7.44 -22.76
N VAL A 323 24.66 -6.84 -21.58
CA VAL A 323 23.41 -6.18 -21.15
C VAL A 323 23.60 -4.68 -21.05
N ILE A 324 24.62 -4.21 -20.32
CA ILE A 324 24.78 -2.78 -20.01
C ILE A 324 25.35 -2.03 -21.21
N ILE A 325 26.53 -2.40 -21.72
CA ILE A 325 27.21 -1.68 -22.81
C ILE A 325 26.33 -1.59 -24.07
N PRO A 326 25.71 -2.68 -24.58
CA PRO A 326 24.91 -2.60 -25.80
C PRO A 326 23.67 -1.70 -25.67
N ASN A 327 23.21 -1.48 -24.44
CA ASN A 327 22.03 -0.68 -24.15
C ASN A 327 22.35 0.68 -23.49
N SER A 328 23.62 1.11 -23.43
CA SER A 328 24.05 2.35 -22.74
C SER A 328 23.26 3.59 -23.16
N HIS A 329 22.97 3.69 -24.46
CA HIS A 329 22.20 4.74 -25.10
C HIS A 329 20.71 4.83 -24.66
N ARG A 330 20.19 3.82 -23.94
CA ARG A 330 18.81 3.72 -23.44
C ARG A 330 18.70 3.79 -21.93
N ILE A 331 19.83 3.70 -21.21
CA ILE A 331 19.85 3.70 -19.76
C ILE A 331 19.57 5.12 -19.25
N ARG A 332 18.53 5.23 -18.42
CA ARG A 332 18.10 6.46 -17.77
C ARG A 332 18.59 6.54 -16.32
N SER A 333 18.71 5.41 -15.65
CA SER A 333 19.18 5.33 -14.26
C SER A 333 20.10 4.13 -14.06
N LEU A 334 21.18 4.35 -13.32
CA LEU A 334 22.14 3.31 -12.95
C LEU A 334 22.33 3.31 -11.42
N HIS A 335 22.06 2.18 -10.77
CA HIS A 335 22.25 1.98 -9.34
C HIS A 335 23.20 0.79 -9.12
N LEU A 336 24.39 1.07 -8.61
CA LEU A 336 25.37 0.07 -8.19
C LEU A 336 25.26 -0.06 -6.67
N THR A 337 24.69 -1.17 -6.21
CA THR A 337 24.14 -1.31 -4.85
C THR A 337 25.18 -1.61 -3.77
N ASN A 338 26.37 -2.06 -4.14
CA ASN A 338 27.44 -2.39 -3.21
C ASN A 338 28.83 -2.25 -3.88
N GLN A 339 29.89 -2.31 -3.06
CA GLN A 339 31.27 -2.17 -3.54
C GLN A 339 31.59 -3.14 -4.68
N LEU A 340 31.17 -4.40 -4.56
CA LEU A 340 31.46 -5.40 -5.57
C LEU A 340 30.84 -5.04 -6.92
N SER A 341 29.64 -4.47 -6.91
CA SER A 341 28.94 -3.97 -8.10
C SER A 341 29.65 -2.77 -8.71
N VAL A 342 30.11 -1.82 -7.88
CA VAL A 342 30.89 -0.66 -8.32
C VAL A 342 32.20 -1.10 -8.97
N ASP A 343 33.00 -1.90 -8.26
CA ASP A 343 34.31 -2.36 -8.73
C ASP A 343 34.17 -3.16 -10.03
N THR A 344 33.20 -4.08 -10.08
CA THR A 344 33.04 -4.90 -11.28
C THR A 344 32.55 -4.09 -12.47
N PHE A 345 31.61 -3.16 -12.26
CA PHE A 345 31.16 -2.27 -13.32
C PHE A 345 32.33 -1.46 -13.89
N PHE A 346 33.09 -0.74 -13.06
CA PHE A 346 34.17 0.12 -13.55
C PHE A 346 35.40 -0.64 -14.07
N ASN A 347 35.57 -1.92 -13.70
CA ASN A 347 36.59 -2.77 -14.31
C ASN A 347 36.26 -3.16 -15.76
N HIS A 348 34.98 -3.14 -16.16
CA HIS A 348 34.53 -3.62 -17.46
C HIS A 348 33.78 -2.57 -18.31
N CYS A 349 33.38 -1.45 -17.71
CA CYS A 349 32.59 -0.39 -18.34
C CYS A 349 33.15 0.99 -17.95
N THR A 350 33.16 1.91 -18.91
CA THR A 350 33.42 3.33 -18.68
C THR A 350 32.15 4.11 -19.00
N ILE A 351 31.78 5.05 -18.15
CA ILE A 351 30.61 5.90 -18.38
C ILE A 351 31.05 7.07 -19.25
N ASP A 352 30.71 7.04 -20.53
CA ASP A 352 31.08 8.07 -21.50
C ASP A 352 29.83 8.65 -22.20
N SER A 353 30.07 9.42 -23.27
CA SER A 353 29.00 10.02 -24.09
C SER A 353 27.98 9.02 -24.65
N THR A 354 28.25 7.72 -24.68
CA THR A 354 27.26 6.71 -25.12
C THR A 354 26.05 6.66 -24.18
N PHE A 355 26.23 6.98 -22.89
CA PHE A 355 25.19 7.11 -21.88
C PHE A 355 24.42 8.45 -21.97
N HIS A 356 24.16 8.96 -23.17
CA HIS A 356 23.57 10.29 -23.41
C HIS A 356 22.15 10.51 -22.81
N ARG A 357 21.45 9.44 -22.41
CA ARG A 357 20.14 9.50 -21.73
C ARG A 357 20.20 9.29 -20.22
N LEU A 358 21.39 9.09 -19.67
CA LEU A 358 21.58 8.83 -18.26
C LEU A 358 21.27 10.10 -17.46
N GLU A 359 20.29 9.97 -16.57
CA GLU A 359 19.72 11.05 -15.78
C GLU A 359 20.12 10.97 -14.31
N SER A 360 20.32 9.75 -13.79
CA SER A 360 20.62 9.50 -12.37
C SER A 360 21.63 8.37 -12.18
N ILE A 361 22.56 8.55 -11.25
CA ILE A 361 23.56 7.55 -10.87
C ILE A 361 23.62 7.42 -9.34
N ILE A 362 23.63 6.18 -8.85
CA ILE A 362 23.88 5.83 -7.44
C ILE A 362 25.07 4.88 -7.38
N LEU A 363 26.11 5.28 -6.65
CA LEU A 363 27.34 4.51 -6.44
C LEU A 363 27.46 4.16 -4.96
N ASN A 364 27.16 2.91 -4.59
CA ASN A 364 27.28 2.48 -3.20
C ASN A 364 28.60 1.73 -2.96
N GLY A 365 29.47 2.27 -2.11
CA GLY A 365 30.74 1.67 -1.73
C GLY A 365 31.89 1.94 -2.70
N ILE A 366 31.93 3.11 -3.35
CA ILE A 366 33.06 3.49 -4.20
C ILE A 366 34.29 3.86 -3.36
N GLU A 367 35.46 3.42 -3.79
CA GLU A 367 36.73 3.81 -3.17
C GLU A 367 37.07 5.27 -3.48
N ALA A 368 37.44 6.04 -2.46
CA ALA A 368 37.76 7.47 -2.61
C ALA A 368 38.81 7.75 -3.69
N GLU A 369 39.76 6.84 -3.90
CA GLU A 369 40.82 6.99 -4.91
C GLU A 369 40.33 6.96 -6.36
N LYS A 370 39.23 6.24 -6.63
CA LYS A 370 38.66 6.11 -7.98
C LYS A 370 37.69 7.24 -8.30
N LEU A 371 37.26 7.99 -7.28
CA LEU A 371 36.18 8.96 -7.40
C LEU A 371 36.53 10.15 -8.31
N PRO A 372 37.72 10.78 -8.26
CA PRO A 372 38.07 11.88 -9.17
C PRO A 372 38.01 11.48 -10.64
N THR A 373 38.54 10.30 -10.98
CA THR A 373 38.49 9.77 -12.35
C THR A 373 37.05 9.48 -12.79
N THR A 374 36.25 8.85 -11.92
CA THR A 374 34.83 8.59 -12.22
C THR A 374 34.06 9.90 -12.44
N LEU A 375 34.23 10.89 -11.57
CA LEU A 375 33.54 12.18 -11.68
C LEU A 375 33.96 12.95 -12.94
N PHE A 376 35.23 12.85 -13.34
CA PHE A 376 35.71 13.44 -14.59
C PHE A 376 34.96 12.88 -15.80
N ASP A 377 34.77 11.56 -15.86
CA ASP A 377 34.04 10.90 -16.96
C ASP A 377 32.57 11.36 -17.04
N LEU A 378 31.92 11.54 -15.89
CA LEU A 378 30.53 12.01 -15.79
C LEU A 378 30.31 13.42 -16.33
N LYS A 379 31.36 14.25 -16.43
CA LYS A 379 31.27 15.62 -16.94
C LYS A 379 30.77 15.69 -18.38
N SER A 380 31.00 14.63 -19.16
CA SER A 380 30.59 14.51 -20.56
C SER A 380 29.09 14.23 -20.75
N LEU A 381 28.35 13.92 -19.67
CA LEU A 381 26.96 13.49 -19.75
C LEU A 381 25.99 14.68 -19.85
N PRO A 382 25.17 14.76 -20.91
CA PRO A 382 24.35 15.94 -21.18
C PRO A 382 23.05 16.02 -20.35
N ARG A 383 22.71 14.99 -19.59
CA ARG A 383 21.42 14.87 -18.87
C ARG A 383 21.53 14.44 -17.41
N LEU A 384 22.75 14.31 -16.88
CA LEU A 384 22.96 13.84 -15.52
C LEU A 384 22.56 14.93 -14.51
N PHE A 385 21.35 14.85 -14.01
CA PHE A 385 20.84 15.82 -13.04
C PHE A 385 20.87 15.32 -11.59
N SER A 386 21.10 14.02 -11.35
CA SER A 386 21.10 13.40 -10.01
C SER A 386 22.29 12.48 -9.80
N LEU A 387 23.04 12.68 -8.71
CA LEU A 387 24.20 11.88 -8.32
C LEU A 387 24.15 11.58 -6.82
N THR A 388 24.26 10.30 -6.47
CA THR A 388 24.39 9.83 -5.07
C THR A 388 25.61 8.94 -4.94
N ILE A 389 26.45 9.24 -3.96
CA ILE A 389 27.72 8.55 -3.73
C ILE A 389 27.80 8.12 -2.27
N PHE A 390 28.04 6.83 -2.02
CA PHE A 390 28.46 6.30 -0.73
C PHE A 390 29.92 5.90 -0.84
N ILE A 391 30.80 6.62 -0.13
CA ILE A 391 32.23 6.35 -0.09
C ILE A 391 32.49 5.21 0.89
N LYS A 392 33.30 4.25 0.46
CA LYS A 392 33.75 3.14 1.31
C LYS A 392 34.70 3.63 2.42
N ASP A 393 34.50 3.10 3.63
CA ASP A 393 35.41 3.30 4.76
C ASP A 393 36.78 2.65 4.53
N ASN A 394 37.78 3.47 4.24
CA ASN A 394 39.18 3.09 4.33
C ASN A 394 39.87 4.00 5.34
N TYR A 395 40.41 3.42 6.41
CA TYR A 395 40.93 4.11 7.60
C TYR A 395 42.14 5.06 7.38
N TYR A 396 42.63 5.27 6.15
CA TYR A 396 44.00 5.80 5.95
C TYR A 396 44.27 6.75 4.79
N HIS A 397 43.29 7.27 4.04
CA HIS A 397 43.60 8.17 2.93
C HIS A 397 42.85 9.51 2.97
N ASP A 398 43.60 10.51 3.44
CA ASP A 398 43.39 11.93 3.23
C ASP A 398 43.53 12.24 1.73
N ARG A 399 42.40 12.45 1.05
CA ARG A 399 42.35 12.89 -0.35
C ARG A 399 41.16 13.83 -0.54
N GLY A 400 41.30 15.01 0.05
CA GLY A 400 40.46 16.17 -0.23
C GLY A 400 40.44 16.51 -1.73
N ASP A 401 39.39 17.22 -2.13
CA ASP A 401 39.11 17.75 -3.49
C ASP A 401 38.03 17.01 -4.31
N ILE A 402 37.05 16.35 -3.67
CA ILE A 402 35.92 15.72 -4.41
C ILE A 402 34.90 16.77 -4.88
N TYR A 403 34.58 17.75 -4.02
CA TYR A 403 33.57 18.78 -4.30
C TYR A 403 33.86 19.64 -5.53
N PRO A 404 35.11 20.08 -5.81
CA PRO A 404 35.45 20.75 -7.06
C PRO A 404 35.00 19.98 -8.31
N PHE A 405 35.16 18.65 -8.33
CA PHE A 405 34.70 17.82 -9.46
C PHE A 405 33.18 17.76 -9.52
N ILE A 406 32.50 17.53 -8.39
CA ILE A 406 31.03 17.51 -8.31
C ILE A 406 30.44 18.83 -8.81
N PHE A 407 30.98 19.96 -8.35
CA PHE A 407 30.49 21.30 -8.71
C PHE A 407 30.78 21.65 -10.17
N SER A 408 31.76 21.00 -10.81
CA SER A 408 32.06 21.17 -12.23
C SER A 408 31.10 20.43 -13.17
N LEU A 409 30.19 19.60 -12.64
CA LEU A 409 29.21 18.85 -13.44
C LEU A 409 28.08 19.81 -13.91
N PRO A 410 27.92 20.02 -15.23
CA PRO A 410 27.18 21.16 -15.76
C PRO A 410 25.65 21.07 -15.66
N THR A 411 25.10 19.87 -15.49
CA THR A 411 23.64 19.64 -15.43
C THR A 411 23.18 19.13 -14.08
N LEU A 412 24.09 19.00 -13.11
CA LEU A 412 23.82 18.40 -11.82
C LEU A 412 22.95 19.35 -10.99
N THR A 413 21.76 18.86 -10.61
CA THR A 413 20.79 19.61 -9.79
C THR A 413 20.68 19.01 -8.39
N TYR A 414 20.85 17.69 -8.26
CA TYR A 414 20.77 16.93 -7.00
C TYR A 414 22.09 16.21 -6.73
N SER A 415 22.70 16.48 -5.59
CA SER A 415 23.93 15.81 -5.15
C SER A 415 23.77 15.30 -3.73
N LYS A 416 24.09 14.02 -3.52
CA LYS A 416 24.15 13.41 -2.19
C LYS A 416 25.48 12.68 -1.99
N LEU A 417 26.16 12.97 -0.89
CA LEU A 417 27.42 12.35 -0.53
C LEU A 417 27.33 11.75 0.87
N TYR A 418 27.62 10.46 1.00
CA TYR A 418 27.62 9.71 2.24
C TYR A 418 29.03 9.16 2.50
N SER A 419 29.56 9.37 3.70
CA SER A 419 30.82 8.78 4.14
C SER A 419 30.88 8.72 5.68
N SER A 420 31.32 7.58 6.21
CA SER A 420 31.64 7.41 7.62
C SER A 420 33.07 7.88 7.98
N CYS A 421 33.84 8.36 7.00
CA CYS A 421 35.21 8.78 7.17
C CYS A 421 35.29 10.12 7.93
N HIS A 422 35.96 10.12 9.09
CA HIS A 422 36.15 11.32 9.93
C HIS A 422 37.26 12.26 9.43
N THR A 423 37.94 11.90 8.34
CA THR A 423 39.13 12.60 7.83
C THR A 423 38.94 13.16 6.42
N LEU A 424 37.71 13.28 5.92
CA LEU A 424 37.46 13.85 4.61
C LEU A 424 37.60 15.37 4.69
N GLN A 425 38.82 15.88 4.46
CA GLN A 425 39.06 17.32 4.44
C GLN A 425 38.37 17.98 3.25
N ILE A 426 37.58 19.03 3.52
CA ILE A 426 36.98 19.86 2.48
C ILE A 426 37.95 20.99 2.16
N ASN A 427 38.79 20.77 1.14
CA ASN A 427 39.59 21.83 0.55
C ASN A 427 38.94 22.32 -0.75
N ILE A 428 38.53 23.58 -0.77
CA ILE A 428 38.06 24.26 -1.98
C ILE A 428 39.00 25.44 -2.20
N PRO A 429 39.88 25.38 -3.22
CA PRO A 429 40.73 26.53 -3.52
C PRO A 429 39.86 27.76 -3.77
N HIS A 430 40.14 28.88 -3.11
CA HIS A 430 39.47 30.17 -3.35
C HIS A 430 39.48 30.61 -4.83
N VAL A 431 40.31 29.98 -5.67
CA VAL A 431 40.54 30.27 -7.09
C VAL A 431 40.00 29.15 -8.00
N ILE A 432 38.88 28.48 -7.65
CA ILE A 432 38.13 27.77 -8.70
C ILE A 432 37.49 28.85 -9.58
N ASN A 433 38.07 29.04 -10.78
CA ASN A 433 37.59 29.89 -11.88
C ASN A 433 36.05 30.03 -11.90
N GLN A 434 35.48 31.06 -11.25
CA GLN A 434 34.16 31.71 -11.45
C GLN A 434 32.94 30.85 -11.86
N GLN A 435 32.97 29.54 -11.74
CA GLN A 435 31.97 28.63 -12.29
C GLN A 435 31.16 28.09 -11.12
N PHE A 436 30.05 28.76 -10.86
CA PHE A 436 29.08 28.36 -9.86
C PHE A 436 28.40 27.05 -10.26
N SER A 437 28.15 26.19 -9.28
CA SER A 437 27.42 24.96 -9.48
C SER A 437 25.94 25.24 -9.76
N THR A 438 25.31 24.38 -10.57
CA THR A 438 23.86 24.36 -10.84
C THR A 438 23.06 23.61 -9.78
N ILE A 439 23.70 23.09 -8.73
CA ILE A 439 23.05 22.29 -7.70
C ILE A 439 21.98 23.10 -6.96
N GLU A 440 20.76 22.57 -6.95
CA GLU A 440 19.64 23.11 -6.16
C GLU A 440 19.41 22.29 -4.87
N HIS A 441 19.86 21.02 -4.82
CA HIS A 441 19.68 20.13 -3.68
C HIS A 441 21.01 19.45 -3.31
N LEU A 442 21.50 19.74 -2.10
CA LEU A 442 22.78 19.22 -1.59
C LEU A 442 22.58 18.48 -0.27
N VAL A 443 23.03 17.23 -0.21
CA VAL A 443 23.06 16.39 1.00
C VAL A 443 24.50 16.01 1.33
N ILE A 444 24.94 16.35 2.54
CA ILE A 444 26.28 16.12 3.07
C ILE A 444 26.15 15.21 4.30
N ASN A 445 26.33 13.91 4.12
CA ASN A 445 26.30 12.94 5.19
C ASN A 445 27.71 12.39 5.45
N HIS A 446 28.59 13.28 5.89
CA HIS A 446 29.90 12.98 6.44
C HIS A 446 30.30 14.10 7.39
N CYS A 447 31.38 13.90 8.15
CA CYS A 447 31.88 14.88 9.11
C CYS A 447 32.25 16.18 8.38
N CYS A 448 31.69 17.32 8.80
CA CYS A 448 31.94 18.64 8.22
C CYS A 448 31.92 19.70 9.34
N THR A 449 32.80 20.70 9.28
CA THR A 449 32.77 21.86 10.16
C THR A 449 31.95 23.01 9.56
N LEU A 450 31.57 23.99 10.38
CA LEU A 450 30.82 25.16 9.90
C LEU A 450 31.59 26.00 8.88
N ASN A 451 32.92 26.09 9.01
CA ASN A 451 33.79 26.79 8.05
C ASN A 451 33.89 26.05 6.70
N GLU A 452 33.95 24.73 6.72
CA GLU A 452 33.94 23.91 5.51
C GLU A 452 32.59 23.97 4.79
N LEU A 453 31.48 23.89 5.55
CA LEU A 453 30.14 24.09 5.01
C LEU A 453 30.02 25.49 4.38
N ASN A 454 30.50 26.52 5.08
CA ASN A 454 30.50 27.88 4.56
C ASN A 454 31.24 27.96 3.21
N SER A 455 32.40 27.32 3.11
CA SER A 455 33.17 27.25 1.87
C SER A 455 32.40 26.57 0.73
N LEU A 456 31.69 25.47 1.01
CA LEU A 456 30.86 24.78 0.00
C LEU A 456 29.70 25.64 -0.52
N LEU A 457 29.06 26.39 0.39
CA LEU A 457 27.90 27.22 0.06
C LEU A 457 28.25 28.38 -0.87
N GLN A 458 29.46 28.93 -0.79
CA GLN A 458 29.93 29.97 -1.70
C GLN A 458 29.95 29.54 -3.18
N HIS A 459 30.03 28.24 -3.45
CA HIS A 459 30.05 27.69 -4.80
C HIS A 459 28.68 27.18 -5.30
N THR A 460 27.62 27.31 -4.48
CA THR A 460 26.27 26.78 -4.79
C THR A 460 25.17 27.85 -4.67
N PRO A 461 25.21 28.95 -5.45
CA PRO A 461 24.27 30.07 -5.31
C PRO A 461 22.81 29.74 -5.66
N GLN A 462 22.56 28.66 -6.40
CA GLN A 462 21.22 28.20 -6.79
C GLN A 462 20.57 27.27 -5.76
N LEU A 463 21.23 27.04 -4.61
CA LEU A 463 20.78 26.08 -3.62
C LEU A 463 19.39 26.42 -3.08
N ARG A 464 18.49 25.44 -3.11
CA ARG A 464 17.13 25.49 -2.56
C ARG A 464 16.99 24.62 -1.33
N HIS A 465 17.73 23.52 -1.26
CA HIS A 465 17.69 22.55 -0.18
C HIS A 465 19.10 22.12 0.26
N LEU A 466 19.35 22.22 1.56
CA LEU A 466 20.59 21.79 2.22
C LEU A 466 20.28 20.77 3.32
N SER A 467 20.98 19.65 3.32
CA SER A 467 20.95 18.66 4.41
C SER A 467 22.38 18.34 4.85
N CYS A 468 22.66 18.39 6.14
CA CYS A 468 23.94 17.94 6.71
C CYS A 468 23.72 17.08 7.95
N ASP A 469 24.32 15.90 7.99
CA ASP A 469 23.96 14.90 9.02
C ASP A 469 24.97 14.81 10.17
N GLN A 470 26.21 15.31 10.00
CA GLN A 470 27.26 15.28 11.02
C GLN A 470 28.11 16.56 10.99
N MET A 471 27.77 17.51 11.85
CA MET A 471 28.47 18.80 11.94
C MET A 471 29.29 18.88 13.23
N PHE A 472 30.62 19.00 13.11
CA PHE A 472 31.52 19.06 14.26
C PHE A 472 31.96 20.48 14.60
N LYS A 473 32.35 20.68 15.86
CA LYS A 473 32.99 21.91 16.29
C LYS A 473 34.35 22.07 15.59
N SER A 474 34.62 23.25 15.05
CA SER A 474 35.97 23.61 14.59
C SER A 474 36.84 24.05 15.78
N ASP A 475 38.15 23.80 15.68
CA ASP A 475 39.14 24.40 16.57
C ASP A 475 39.45 25.86 16.17
N GLU A 476 39.06 26.29 14.97
CA GLU A 476 39.23 27.64 14.44
C GLU A 476 37.97 28.48 14.65
N GLU A 477 38.12 29.78 14.87
CA GLU A 477 36.98 30.71 14.92
C GLU A 477 36.22 30.73 13.59
N PHE A 478 34.90 30.89 13.66
CA PHE A 478 34.05 30.97 12.47
C PHE A 478 34.44 32.19 11.61
N GLN A 479 34.81 31.95 10.35
CA GLN A 479 35.19 33.00 9.41
C GLN A 479 33.95 33.61 8.74
N LYS A 480 33.75 34.91 8.91
CA LYS A 480 32.55 35.66 8.48
C LYS A 480 32.44 35.93 6.97
N ASP A 481 33.24 35.28 6.14
CA ASP A 481 33.41 35.64 4.73
C ASP A 481 32.29 35.11 3.79
N LEU A 482 31.03 35.17 4.21
CA LEU A 482 29.88 35.00 3.30
C LEU A 482 29.60 36.32 2.58
N SER A 483 30.34 36.59 1.50
CA SER A 483 30.00 37.71 0.61
C SER A 483 28.73 37.47 -0.23
N MET A 484 28.15 36.26 -0.20
CA MET A 484 27.07 35.84 -1.09
C MET A 484 25.88 35.23 -0.34
N LYS A 485 24.77 35.98 -0.24
CA LYS A 485 23.49 35.45 0.26
C LYS A 485 22.97 34.35 -0.67
N LEU A 486 22.28 33.34 -0.13
CA LEU A 486 21.63 32.26 -0.88
C LEU A 486 20.13 32.56 -1.04
N PRO A 487 19.71 33.40 -2.01
CA PRO A 487 18.33 33.91 -2.09
C PRO A 487 17.30 32.83 -2.42
N HIS A 488 17.73 31.69 -2.92
CA HIS A 488 16.86 30.59 -3.32
C HIS A 488 16.70 29.52 -2.23
N LEU A 489 17.49 29.59 -1.15
CA LEU A 489 17.50 28.57 -0.11
C LEU A 489 16.22 28.65 0.71
N LYS A 490 15.45 27.55 0.68
CA LYS A 490 14.13 27.43 1.33
C LYS A 490 14.11 26.35 2.42
N TYR A 491 15.02 25.38 2.35
CA TYR A 491 15.04 24.21 3.24
C TYR A 491 16.45 23.99 3.78
N ILE A 492 16.56 23.87 5.10
CA ILE A 492 17.79 23.45 5.79
C ILE A 492 17.44 22.34 6.76
N TYR A 493 18.26 21.29 6.74
CA TYR A 493 18.18 20.15 7.63
C TYR A 493 19.57 19.88 8.23
N PHE A 494 19.67 19.91 9.55
CA PHE A 494 20.88 19.58 10.28
C PHE A 494 20.60 18.43 11.26
N GLN A 495 21.43 17.39 11.24
CA GLN A 495 21.50 16.38 12.30
C GLN A 495 22.86 16.45 12.99
N ASN A 496 22.89 15.94 14.23
CA ASN A 496 24.11 15.79 15.03
C ASN A 496 24.97 17.07 15.04
N PHE A 497 24.33 18.22 15.23
CA PHE A 497 24.98 19.51 15.09
C PHE A 497 25.71 19.89 16.38
N ASP A 498 27.03 20.05 16.27
CA ASP A 498 27.94 20.28 17.38
C ASP A 498 28.77 21.58 17.21
N ALA A 499 28.24 22.65 16.60
CA ALA A 499 28.82 24.00 16.73
C ALA A 499 28.20 24.76 17.91
N SER A 500 28.88 25.79 18.44
CA SER A 500 28.28 26.64 19.48
C SER A 500 27.11 27.47 18.92
N PHE A 501 26.18 27.90 19.78
CA PHE A 501 25.07 28.73 19.32
C PHE A 501 25.56 30.06 18.73
N ASP A 502 26.62 30.66 19.29
CA ASP A 502 27.16 31.92 18.79
C ASP A 502 27.65 31.79 17.34
N GLU A 503 28.40 30.72 17.03
CA GLU A 503 28.85 30.41 15.66
C GLU A 503 27.67 30.12 14.73
N PHE A 504 26.69 29.33 15.20
CA PHE A 504 25.48 29.03 14.45
C PHE A 504 24.64 30.28 14.15
N GLU A 505 24.49 31.17 15.12
CA GLU A 505 23.77 32.42 14.98
C GLU A 505 24.44 33.31 13.91
N GLU A 506 25.76 33.49 13.98
CA GLU A 506 26.50 34.24 12.95
C GLU A 506 26.37 33.61 11.56
N PHE A 507 26.38 32.28 11.47
CA PHE A 507 26.14 31.56 10.22
C PHE A 507 24.73 31.83 9.66
N ILE A 508 23.67 31.68 10.47
CA ILE A 508 22.29 31.90 10.03
C ILE A 508 22.04 33.34 9.57
N LYS A 509 22.69 34.33 10.20
CA LYS A 509 22.58 35.75 9.81
C LYS A 509 22.94 36.00 8.34
N GLU A 510 23.88 35.22 7.81
CA GLU A 510 24.45 35.42 6.47
C GLU A 510 23.85 34.55 5.36
N ILE A 511 23.07 33.51 5.68
CA ILE A 511 22.59 32.53 4.70
C ILE A 511 21.43 33.05 3.84
N SER A 512 20.22 33.13 4.39
CA SER A 512 19.00 33.38 3.62
C SER A 512 17.82 33.80 4.48
N SER A 513 17.15 34.88 4.07
CA SER A 513 15.88 35.33 4.64
C SER A 513 14.65 34.64 4.03
N GLN A 514 14.84 33.78 3.02
CA GLN A 514 13.77 33.08 2.29
C GLN A 514 13.46 31.69 2.84
N LEU A 515 14.07 31.32 3.98
CA LEU A 515 13.93 30.01 4.57
C LEU A 515 12.48 29.73 4.99
N GLN A 516 11.93 28.61 4.52
CA GLN A 516 10.54 28.20 4.78
C GLN A 516 10.46 27.02 5.74
N ILE A 517 11.43 26.11 5.69
CA ILE A 517 11.55 24.96 6.59
C ILE A 517 12.96 24.91 7.15
N PHE A 518 13.05 24.79 8.46
CA PHE A 518 14.31 24.63 9.18
C PHE A 518 14.18 23.46 10.16
N SER A 519 15.16 22.57 10.14
CA SER A 519 15.27 21.45 11.05
C SER A 519 16.68 21.34 11.58
N ILE A 520 16.83 21.16 12.89
CA ILE A 520 18.11 20.98 13.54
C ILE A 520 18.01 19.96 14.68
N SER A 521 18.95 19.01 14.74
CA SER A 521 19.20 18.17 15.91
C SER A 521 20.56 18.53 16.53
N ILE A 522 20.56 18.80 17.82
CA ILE A 522 21.72 19.24 18.61
C ILE A 522 22.17 18.11 19.54
N LEU A 523 23.48 17.89 19.60
CA LEU A 523 24.09 16.97 20.56
C LEU A 523 24.67 17.72 21.77
N ARG A 524 24.16 17.44 22.97
CA ARG A 524 24.81 17.75 24.27
C ARG A 524 25.19 19.24 24.53
N LYS A 525 24.68 20.21 23.77
CA LYS A 525 24.99 21.65 23.92
C LYS A 525 23.83 22.46 24.51
N LYS A 526 23.90 22.70 25.82
CA LYS A 526 22.87 23.44 26.58
C LYS A 526 22.65 24.88 26.10
N THR A 527 23.60 25.49 25.40
CA THR A 527 23.44 26.84 24.84
C THR A 527 22.31 26.95 23.81
N TYR A 528 21.84 25.83 23.26
CA TYR A 528 20.66 25.78 22.38
C TYR A 528 19.34 25.68 23.14
N LEU A 529 19.40 25.51 24.46
CA LEU A 529 18.24 25.48 25.34
C LEU A 529 17.86 26.89 25.80
N ASP A 530 17.65 27.81 24.84
CA ASP A 530 17.21 29.20 25.08
C ASP A 530 16.12 29.57 24.06
N GLY A 531 14.86 29.54 24.51
CA GLY A 531 13.69 29.78 23.65
C GLY A 531 13.59 31.23 23.17
N ASP A 532 14.01 32.19 24.00
CA ASP A 532 13.98 33.63 23.67
C ASP A 532 15.04 33.97 22.61
N ARG A 533 16.21 33.33 22.68
CA ARG A 533 17.26 33.46 21.68
C ARG A 533 16.83 32.90 20.33
N TRP A 534 16.20 31.72 20.31
CA TRP A 534 15.59 31.17 19.10
C TRP A 534 14.49 32.07 18.53
N GLU A 535 13.62 32.61 19.38
CA GLU A 535 12.55 33.52 18.97
C GLU A 535 13.11 34.77 18.28
N ARG A 536 14.13 35.40 18.87
CA ARG A 536 14.83 36.54 18.26
C ARG A 536 15.45 36.19 16.92
N LEU A 537 16.19 35.08 16.86
CA LEU A 537 16.86 34.64 15.63
C LEU A 537 15.86 34.40 14.49
N ILE A 538 14.74 33.72 14.77
CA ILE A 538 13.71 33.44 13.77
C ILE A 538 13.00 34.73 13.32
N LYS A 539 12.66 35.62 14.24
CA LYS A 539 11.99 36.89 13.90
C LYS A 539 12.86 37.78 13.02
N GLU A 540 14.14 37.88 13.34
CA GLU A 540 15.05 38.81 12.66
C GLU A 540 15.58 38.25 11.34
N TYR A 541 15.94 36.96 11.29
CA TYR A 541 16.69 36.39 10.16
C TYR A 541 15.94 35.33 9.36
N MET A 542 14.85 34.76 9.88
CA MET A 542 14.04 33.75 9.18
C MET A 542 12.55 34.13 9.12
N PRO A 543 12.19 35.34 8.60
CA PRO A 543 10.82 35.84 8.67
C PRO A 543 9.81 35.03 7.85
N GLN A 544 10.26 34.26 6.86
CA GLN A 544 9.41 33.41 6.01
C GLN A 544 9.24 31.98 6.54
N LEU A 545 9.75 31.69 7.74
CA LEU A 545 9.77 30.34 8.30
C LEU A 545 8.35 29.86 8.64
N LYS A 546 7.91 28.82 7.92
CA LYS A 546 6.60 28.17 8.09
C LYS A 546 6.68 26.97 9.00
N LYS A 547 7.78 26.21 8.97
CA LYS A 547 7.98 25.00 9.76
C LYS A 547 9.34 25.02 10.43
N PHE A 548 9.35 24.77 11.73
CA PHE A 548 10.55 24.71 12.57
C PHE A 548 10.56 23.37 13.30
N TYR A 549 11.67 22.65 13.17
CA TYR A 549 11.93 21.40 13.86
C TYR A 549 13.20 21.55 14.67
N PHE A 550 13.10 21.30 15.97
CA PHE A 550 14.22 21.35 16.87
C PHE A 550 14.26 20.04 17.65
N GLN A 551 15.43 19.44 17.73
CA GLN A 551 15.71 18.26 18.52
C GLN A 551 16.97 18.50 19.35
N PHE A 552 16.95 18.11 20.61
CA PHE A 552 18.06 18.19 21.53
C PHE A 552 18.25 16.81 22.16
N ASP A 553 19.37 16.19 21.85
CA ASP A 553 19.70 14.83 22.30
C ASP A 553 20.76 14.86 23.40
N GLN A 554 20.45 14.18 24.50
CA GLN A 554 21.33 13.99 25.65
C GLN A 554 21.53 12.48 25.86
N TYR A 555 22.77 12.03 25.69
CA TYR A 555 23.17 10.64 25.87
C TYR A 555 23.68 10.41 27.30
N PHE A 556 23.34 9.27 27.89
CA PHE A 556 23.82 8.83 29.20
C PHE A 556 24.99 7.85 29.05
N ASP A 557 26.02 7.97 29.87
CA ASP A 557 27.03 6.90 30.03
C ASP A 557 26.39 5.69 30.74
N ASP A 558 26.90 4.48 30.45
CA ASP A 558 26.34 3.17 30.85
C ASP A 558 25.99 2.98 32.34
N ASP A 559 26.44 3.87 33.24
CA ASP A 559 26.22 3.78 34.68
C ASP A 559 25.50 4.99 35.33
N ARG A 560 24.99 5.97 34.58
CA ARG A 560 24.46 7.22 35.19
C ARG A 560 22.97 7.48 34.97
N GLU A 561 22.38 8.08 35.99
CA GLU A 561 20.96 8.39 36.17
C GLU A 561 20.34 9.10 34.95
N ILE A 562 19.05 8.81 34.67
CA ILE A 562 18.24 9.62 33.76
C ILE A 562 18.25 11.05 34.32
N ASN A 563 18.98 11.94 33.67
CA ASN A 563 19.16 13.30 34.15
C ASN A 563 18.45 14.29 33.22
N LEU A 564 17.23 14.68 33.59
CA LEU A 564 16.46 15.74 32.94
C LEU A 564 16.71 17.12 33.57
N SER A 565 17.75 17.30 34.40
CA SER A 565 17.99 18.58 35.11
C SER A 565 18.18 19.77 34.17
N ASP A 566 18.60 19.52 32.93
CA ASP A 566 18.76 20.53 31.89
C ASP A 566 17.43 20.92 31.22
N LEU A 567 16.42 20.06 31.35
CA LEU A 567 15.07 20.25 30.80
C LEU A 567 14.13 20.58 31.95
N THR A 568 14.13 21.84 32.39
CA THR A 568 13.24 22.33 33.46
C THR A 568 11.89 22.80 32.90
N ASP A 569 10.85 22.86 33.73
CA ASP A 569 9.60 23.55 33.39
C ASP A 569 9.87 24.99 32.92
N GLU A 570 10.84 25.69 33.51
CA GLU A 570 11.23 27.04 33.10
C GLU A 570 11.70 27.08 31.65
N PHE A 571 12.57 26.14 31.25
CA PHE A 571 13.03 26.00 29.87
C PHE A 571 11.88 25.68 28.90
N ILE A 572 11.04 24.69 29.23
CA ILE A 572 9.92 24.29 28.37
C ILE A 572 8.92 25.44 28.22
N ASN A 573 8.74 26.25 29.27
CA ASN A 573 7.88 27.43 29.26
C ASN A 573 8.44 28.58 28.40
N GLN A 574 9.74 28.66 28.13
CA GLN A 574 10.29 29.63 27.17
C GLN A 574 9.74 29.40 25.75
N PHE A 575 9.42 28.15 25.39
CA PHE A 575 8.74 27.80 24.14
C PHE A 575 7.20 27.91 24.23
N SER A 576 6.70 28.74 25.17
CA SER A 576 5.26 29.00 25.36
C SER A 576 4.89 30.46 25.18
N SER A 577 5.78 31.31 24.64
CA SER A 577 5.44 32.67 24.24
C SER A 577 4.35 32.67 23.14
N PRO A 578 3.60 33.78 22.97
CA PRO A 578 2.61 33.89 21.88
C PRO A 578 3.19 33.55 20.49
N PHE A 579 4.46 33.86 20.27
CA PHE A 579 5.17 33.56 19.02
C PHE A 579 5.25 32.04 18.73
N TRP A 580 5.51 31.23 19.75
CA TRP A 580 5.57 29.77 19.64
C TRP A 580 4.16 29.15 19.58
N ILE A 581 3.21 29.72 20.33
CA ILE A 581 1.81 29.30 20.35
C ILE A 581 1.20 29.44 18.94
N GLU A 582 1.35 30.58 18.28
CA GLU A 582 0.82 30.83 16.92
C GLU A 582 1.30 29.80 15.89
N ARG A 583 2.47 29.20 16.10
CA ARG A 583 3.06 28.18 15.22
C ARG A 583 2.53 26.76 15.46
N LYS A 584 1.68 26.54 16.46
CA LYS A 584 1.04 25.24 16.77
C LYS A 584 2.05 24.07 16.90
N LEU A 585 3.21 24.34 17.51
CA LEU A 585 4.24 23.33 17.68
C LEU A 585 3.91 22.38 18.84
N PHE A 586 4.13 21.08 18.63
CA PHE A 586 4.15 20.04 19.64
C PHE A 586 5.49 20.08 20.38
N ARG A 587 5.44 19.80 21.68
CA ARG A 587 6.62 19.59 22.52
C ARG A 587 6.60 18.16 23.03
N GLU A 588 7.67 17.44 22.75
CA GLU A 588 7.79 16.03 23.07
C GLU A 588 9.15 15.77 23.73
N ILE A 589 9.11 15.13 24.89
CA ILE A 589 10.28 14.58 25.56
C ILE A 589 10.23 13.08 25.37
N GLN A 590 11.22 12.52 24.70
CA GLN A 590 11.39 11.09 24.52
C GLN A 590 12.48 10.61 25.45
N ILE A 591 12.22 9.53 26.19
CA ILE A 591 13.20 8.90 27.06
C ILE A 591 13.35 7.47 26.58
N TYR A 592 14.53 7.17 26.05
CA TYR A 592 15.00 5.85 25.69
C TYR A 592 16.03 5.39 26.71
N SER A 593 16.47 4.14 26.65
CA SER A 593 17.36 3.57 27.67
C SER A 593 18.70 4.28 27.84
N ARG A 594 19.25 4.86 26.76
CA ARG A 594 20.55 5.55 26.75
C ARG A 594 20.49 7.00 26.27
N VAL A 595 19.31 7.51 25.90
CA VAL A 595 19.14 8.85 25.33
C VAL A 595 17.85 9.47 25.86
N SER A 596 17.92 10.73 26.27
CA SER A 596 16.75 11.59 26.38
C SER A 596 16.79 12.64 25.28
N THR A 597 15.67 12.79 24.59
CA THR A 597 15.49 13.71 23.48
C THR A 597 14.38 14.70 23.81
N PHE A 598 14.68 15.99 23.76
CA PHE A 598 13.65 17.03 23.75
C PHE A 598 13.44 17.51 22.33
N SER A 599 12.19 17.61 21.89
CA SER A 599 11.87 18.01 20.53
C SER A 599 10.69 18.97 20.45
N ILE A 600 10.75 19.87 19.47
CA ILE A 600 9.71 20.84 19.11
C ILE A 600 9.44 20.71 17.62
N HIS A 601 8.20 20.42 17.23
CA HIS A 601 7.85 20.17 15.83
C HIS A 601 6.36 20.42 15.53
N PRO A 602 5.97 20.71 14.26
CA PRO A 602 4.59 21.05 13.91
C PRO A 602 3.58 19.87 13.84
N TYR A 603 4.01 18.60 13.97
CA TYR A 603 3.12 17.43 13.82
C TYR A 603 3.49 16.26 14.72
N ARG A 604 2.48 15.58 15.29
CA ARG A 604 2.67 14.35 16.08
C ARG A 604 3.30 13.23 15.23
N LYS A 605 4.55 12.87 15.59
CA LYS A 605 5.33 11.64 15.29
C LYS A 605 4.92 10.84 14.04
N LYS A 606 5.21 11.38 12.85
CA LYS A 606 5.27 10.61 11.58
C LYS A 606 6.23 11.17 10.53
N TRP A 607 7.11 12.09 10.92
CA TRP A 607 8.03 12.77 10.01
C TRP A 607 9.49 12.27 10.12
N ILE A 608 9.92 11.83 11.30
CA ILE A 608 11.31 11.40 11.54
C ILE A 608 11.62 10.08 10.77
N ASP A 609 10.72 9.09 10.80
CA ASP A 609 10.90 7.81 10.07
C ASP A 609 10.90 7.97 8.53
N ARG A 610 10.26 9.02 7.99
CA ARG A 610 10.21 9.22 6.53
C ARG A 610 11.53 9.72 5.95
N HIS A 611 12.45 10.25 6.75
CA HIS A 611 13.77 10.67 6.25
C HIS A 611 14.79 9.53 6.31
N GLU A 612 14.65 8.58 7.24
CA GLU A 612 15.36 7.29 7.13
C GLU A 612 14.89 6.48 5.91
N HIS A 613 13.60 6.56 5.54
CA HIS A 613 13.09 5.95 4.31
C HIS A 613 13.28 6.78 3.02
N MET A 614 13.64 8.07 3.10
CA MET A 614 14.12 8.81 1.91
C MET A 614 15.61 8.54 1.61
N ASN A 615 16.32 7.93 2.57
CA ASN A 615 17.68 7.44 2.39
C ASN A 615 17.73 6.03 1.78
N ASN A 616 16.65 5.25 1.83
CA ASN A 616 16.54 3.93 1.20
C ASN A 616 15.35 3.84 0.22
N ASP A 617 15.72 3.75 -1.07
CA ASP A 617 14.97 3.27 -2.22
C ASP A 617 13.88 4.13 -2.94
N THR A 618 14.22 4.39 -4.21
CA THR A 618 13.36 4.50 -5.40
C THR A 618 12.46 5.72 -5.61
N TYR A 619 12.87 6.56 -6.57
CA TYR A 619 12.00 7.44 -7.34
C TYR A 619 10.92 6.65 -8.11
N SER A 620 9.76 6.44 -7.48
CA SER A 620 8.51 6.32 -8.21
C SER A 620 7.89 7.72 -8.35
N LYS A 621 7.76 8.17 -9.61
CA LYS A 621 6.84 9.26 -9.93
C LYS A 621 5.44 8.68 -9.74
N GLN A 622 4.83 8.91 -8.59
CA GLN A 622 3.38 8.88 -8.47
C GLN A 622 2.86 10.26 -8.09
N ASN A 623 1.77 10.57 -8.78
CA ASN A 623 1.11 11.85 -8.89
C ASN A 623 0.84 12.51 -7.54
N SER A 624 0.96 13.83 -7.57
CA SER A 624 0.21 14.81 -6.78
C SER A 624 -1.21 14.35 -6.40
N THR A 625 -1.35 13.67 -5.25
CA THR A 625 -2.63 13.55 -4.52
C THR A 625 -2.48 13.16 -3.03
N GLU A 626 -1.26 13.05 -2.48
CA GLU A 626 -1.07 12.59 -1.08
C GLU A 626 -1.01 13.70 -0.01
N ASP A 627 -1.26 14.96 -0.38
CA ASP A 627 -1.48 16.06 0.59
C ASP A 627 -2.86 16.00 1.30
N ASN A 628 -3.70 15.01 0.97
CA ASN A 628 -5.08 14.91 1.50
C ASN A 628 -5.30 13.80 2.54
N TYR A 629 -4.28 13.06 2.99
CA TYR A 629 -4.46 11.98 3.99
C TYR A 629 -4.04 12.33 5.43
N ILE A 630 -3.73 13.59 5.72
CA ILE A 630 -3.59 14.10 7.10
C ILE A 630 -4.40 15.40 7.25
N THR A 631 -5.69 15.34 6.92
CA THR A 631 -6.67 16.35 7.34
C THR A 631 -7.61 15.73 8.35
N ASN A 632 -7.10 15.43 9.54
CA ASN A 632 -7.89 15.58 10.76
C ASN A 632 -7.07 16.46 11.70
N GLN A 633 -7.27 17.76 11.54
CA GLN A 633 -6.86 18.75 12.52
C GLN A 633 -7.61 18.46 13.82
N GLU A 634 -7.04 17.64 14.70
CA GLU A 634 -7.29 17.83 16.12
C GLU A 634 -6.83 19.26 16.42
N LYS A 635 -7.75 20.14 16.82
CA LYS A 635 -7.41 21.46 17.33
C LYS A 635 -6.43 21.24 18.48
N THR A 636 -5.15 21.53 18.25
CA THR A 636 -4.11 21.30 19.24
C THR A 636 -4.27 22.30 20.37
N ASP A 637 -4.47 21.81 21.59
CA ASP A 637 -4.30 22.63 22.78
C ASP A 637 -2.80 22.95 22.90
N HIS A 638 -2.46 24.23 22.95
CA HIS A 638 -1.08 24.71 23.00
C HIS A 638 -0.37 24.37 24.33
N ARG A 639 -1.05 23.66 25.24
CA ARG A 639 -0.52 23.14 26.51
C ARG A 639 -0.07 21.68 26.44
N ILE A 640 -0.07 21.07 25.26
CA ILE A 640 0.35 19.68 25.10
C ILE A 640 1.87 19.58 25.33
N ILE A 641 2.25 18.81 26.35
CA ILE A 641 3.62 18.36 26.62
C ILE A 641 3.52 16.84 26.70
N GLN A 642 4.11 16.17 25.70
CA GLN A 642 4.10 14.72 25.60
C GLN A 642 5.38 14.12 26.17
N LEU A 643 5.23 13.16 27.06
CA LEU A 643 6.29 12.23 27.44
C LEU A 643 6.16 10.97 26.60
N THR A 644 7.23 10.58 25.91
CA THR A 644 7.32 9.31 25.20
C THR A 644 8.37 8.43 25.87
N ILE A 645 8.03 7.20 26.24
CA ILE A 645 8.94 6.24 26.87
C ILE A 645 9.07 5.04 25.93
N GLY A 646 10.27 4.73 25.45
CA GLY A 646 10.48 3.65 24.49
C GLY A 646 11.70 2.78 24.79
N ASN A 647 11.75 1.59 24.19
CA ASN A 647 12.95 0.74 24.19
C ASN A 647 13.77 0.94 22.92
N ASN A 648 15.10 0.91 23.04
CA ASN A 648 15.99 0.59 21.92
C ASN A 648 16.34 -0.91 21.99
N GLU A 649 16.74 -1.52 20.86
CA GLU A 649 16.94 -2.96 20.62
C GLU A 649 17.80 -3.74 21.65
N TYR A 650 18.39 -3.09 22.66
CA TYR A 650 19.40 -3.66 23.55
C TYR A 650 19.10 -3.59 25.06
N THR A 651 17.91 -3.16 25.51
CA THR A 651 17.65 -2.95 26.95
C THR A 651 16.22 -3.26 27.37
N THR A 652 16.07 -4.03 28.45
CA THR A 652 14.80 -4.20 29.16
C THR A 652 14.59 -3.05 30.15
N LEU A 653 13.37 -2.47 30.18
CA LEU A 653 12.98 -1.54 31.25
C LEU A 653 13.04 -2.30 32.58
N ASP A 654 13.99 -1.99 33.44
CA ASP A 654 14.10 -2.59 34.77
C ASP A 654 13.48 -1.68 35.85
N ARG A 655 13.40 -2.18 37.08
CA ARG A 655 12.84 -1.42 38.21
C ARG A 655 13.68 -0.17 38.54
N LEU A 656 14.99 -0.22 38.32
CA LEU A 656 15.90 0.87 38.62
C LEU A 656 15.69 2.04 37.65
N TYR A 657 15.46 1.73 36.36
CA TYR A 657 15.08 2.69 35.33
C TYR A 657 13.80 3.44 35.70
N ILE A 658 12.77 2.73 36.17
CA ILE A 658 11.51 3.36 36.58
C ILE A 658 11.71 4.30 37.77
N GLU A 659 12.48 3.92 38.79
CA GLU A 659 12.76 4.81 39.93
C GLU A 659 13.53 6.09 39.50
N ARG A 660 14.47 5.96 38.56
CA ARG A 660 15.17 7.11 37.95
C ARG A 660 14.23 7.97 37.09
N LEU A 661 13.31 7.35 36.37
CA LEU A 661 12.33 8.08 35.57
C LEU A 661 11.39 8.87 36.48
N LYS A 662 10.93 8.27 37.59
CA LYS A 662 10.08 8.94 38.59
C LYS A 662 10.75 10.18 39.20
N SER A 663 12.06 10.17 39.44
CA SER A 663 12.76 11.36 39.95
C SER A 663 12.88 12.43 38.87
N ALA A 664 13.16 12.03 37.62
CA ALA A 664 13.38 12.94 36.51
C ALA A 664 12.09 13.66 36.03
N VAL A 665 10.96 12.95 35.97
CA VAL A 665 9.70 13.50 35.41
C VAL A 665 8.92 14.39 36.38
N LYS A 666 9.30 14.44 37.67
CA LYS A 666 8.64 15.30 38.68
C LYS A 666 8.77 16.80 38.40
N ALA A 667 9.82 17.19 37.67
CA ALA A 667 10.12 18.59 37.40
C ALA A 667 9.32 19.19 36.24
N ILE A 668 8.51 18.37 35.54
CA ILE A 668 7.82 18.77 34.31
C ILE A 668 6.34 18.38 34.38
N GLN A 669 5.45 19.30 34.02
CA GLN A 669 4.01 19.02 33.95
C GLN A 669 3.59 18.43 32.59
N PHE A 670 3.69 17.11 32.47
CA PHE A 670 3.20 16.38 31.29
C PHE A 670 1.68 16.27 31.25
N THR A 671 1.09 16.43 30.05
CA THR A 671 -0.35 16.24 29.81
C THR A 671 -0.63 15.01 28.95
N HIS A 672 0.37 14.50 28.22
CA HIS A 672 0.23 13.34 27.33
C HIS A 672 1.35 12.34 27.61
N LEU A 673 1.02 11.05 27.64
CA LEU A 673 1.96 9.95 27.83
C LEU A 673 1.83 8.96 26.67
N ASP A 674 2.94 8.67 25.99
CA ASP A 674 3.06 7.66 24.93
C ASP A 674 4.10 6.63 25.36
N ILE A 675 3.72 5.37 25.48
CA ILE A 675 4.63 4.30 25.86
C ILE A 675 4.75 3.35 24.68
N ASP A 676 5.97 3.24 24.19
CA ASP A 676 6.33 2.40 23.07
C ASP A 676 7.16 1.19 23.54
N ASN A 677 6.48 0.18 24.10
CA ASN A 677 7.17 -0.92 24.77
C ASN A 677 6.37 -2.24 24.84
N ASP A 678 6.91 -3.29 24.25
CA ASP A 678 6.27 -4.62 24.20
C ASP A 678 6.48 -5.48 25.47
N VAL A 679 7.31 -5.04 26.41
CA VAL A 679 7.76 -5.85 27.57
C VAL A 679 7.42 -5.19 28.92
N MET A 680 6.59 -4.15 28.92
CA MET A 680 6.21 -3.44 30.14
C MET A 680 5.30 -4.29 31.03
N SER A 681 5.44 -4.20 32.36
CA SER A 681 4.51 -4.80 33.32
C SER A 681 3.47 -3.79 33.83
N ILE A 682 2.28 -4.28 34.21
CA ILE A 682 1.20 -3.44 34.79
C ILE A 682 1.70 -2.62 35.99
N LYS A 683 2.54 -3.23 36.84
CA LYS A 683 3.10 -2.54 38.02
C LYS A 683 3.93 -1.33 37.61
N MET A 684 4.75 -1.46 36.58
CA MET A 684 5.59 -0.36 36.08
C MET A 684 4.74 0.75 35.46
N LEU A 685 3.68 0.40 34.72
CA LEU A 685 2.72 1.38 34.20
C LEU A 685 2.07 2.19 35.33
N LEU A 686 1.58 1.52 36.38
CA LEU A 686 0.97 2.17 37.55
C LEU A 686 1.98 3.06 38.30
N ASP A 687 3.22 2.60 38.42
CA ASP A 687 4.32 3.35 39.01
C ASP A 687 4.62 4.65 38.23
N ILE A 688 4.63 4.61 36.90
CA ILE A 688 4.82 5.79 36.03
C ILE A 688 3.63 6.75 36.20
N LEU A 689 2.40 6.25 36.06
CA LEU A 689 1.19 7.06 36.16
C LEU A 689 1.05 7.75 37.52
N SER A 690 1.44 7.08 38.60
CA SER A 690 1.44 7.67 39.95
C SER A 690 2.38 8.88 40.08
N SER A 691 3.37 9.00 39.21
CA SER A 691 4.33 10.10 39.19
C SER A 691 3.93 11.22 38.22
N LEU A 692 2.83 11.05 37.47
CA LEU A 692 2.37 11.96 36.44
C LEU A 692 0.89 12.34 36.67
N PRO A 693 0.58 13.19 37.66
CA PRO A 693 -0.79 13.43 38.12
C PRO A 693 -1.67 14.26 37.16
N ASN A 694 -1.10 14.88 36.12
CA ASN A 694 -1.80 15.78 35.20
C ASN A 694 -2.00 15.21 33.79
N ILE A 695 -1.79 13.90 33.60
CA ILE A 695 -1.98 13.27 32.30
C ILE A 695 -3.47 13.27 31.93
N GLU A 696 -3.76 13.74 30.73
CA GLU A 696 -5.09 13.77 30.11
C GLU A 696 -5.19 12.75 28.96
N SER A 697 -4.05 12.35 28.37
CA SER A 697 -4.00 11.38 27.27
C SER A 697 -2.95 10.30 27.52
N LEU A 698 -3.34 9.04 27.32
CA LEU A 698 -2.47 7.87 27.39
C LEU A 698 -2.47 7.11 26.05
N LYS A 699 -1.30 6.77 25.54
CA LYS A 699 -1.11 5.90 24.37
C LYS A 699 -0.12 4.79 24.73
N LEU A 700 -0.47 3.55 24.38
CA LEU A 700 0.39 2.38 24.53
C LEU A 700 0.50 1.69 23.16
N SER A 701 1.71 1.40 22.69
CA SER A 701 1.90 0.65 21.42
C SER A 701 1.60 -0.84 21.58
N SER A 702 1.84 -1.39 22.77
CA SER A 702 1.50 -2.75 23.15
C SER A 702 0.97 -2.79 24.57
N ILE A 703 0.05 -3.70 24.85
CA ILE A 703 -0.53 -3.85 26.18
C ILE A 703 0.45 -4.65 27.07
N PRO A 704 0.76 -4.16 28.29
CA PRO A 704 1.57 -4.90 29.26
C PRO A 704 1.09 -6.34 29.43
N ILE A 705 1.99 -7.33 29.28
CA ILE A 705 1.65 -8.76 29.30
C ILE A 705 0.75 -9.11 30.48
N VAL A 706 -0.52 -9.40 30.17
CA VAL A 706 -1.50 -9.80 31.16
C VAL A 706 -1.43 -11.31 31.35
N LYS A 707 -0.60 -11.80 32.28
CA LYS A 707 -0.81 -13.15 32.83
C LYS A 707 -2.03 -13.10 33.77
N LEU A 708 -3.24 -13.21 33.21
CA LEU A 708 -4.47 -13.52 33.96
C LEU A 708 -4.30 -14.93 34.55
N GLU A 709 -4.36 -15.15 35.86
CA GLU A 709 -5.63 -15.33 36.59
C GLU A 709 -5.57 -14.93 38.09
N SER A 710 -4.40 -14.63 38.68
CA SER A 710 -4.28 -14.46 40.14
C SER A 710 -3.92 -13.05 40.64
N LEU A 711 -3.36 -12.17 39.81
CA LEU A 711 -2.87 -10.84 40.23
C LEU A 711 -3.90 -9.70 40.04
N PHE A 712 -4.94 -9.92 39.22
CA PHE A 712 -5.89 -8.88 38.81
C PHE A 712 -6.76 -8.35 39.98
N ILE A 713 -7.01 -9.18 41.00
CA ILE A 713 -7.91 -8.86 42.12
C ILE A 713 -7.15 -8.29 43.34
N GLU A 714 -5.89 -8.69 43.55
CA GLU A 714 -5.10 -8.26 44.71
C GLU A 714 -4.44 -6.89 44.51
N HIS A 715 -3.93 -6.59 43.31
CA HIS A 715 -3.22 -5.32 43.06
C HIS A 715 -4.16 -4.14 42.77
N THR A 716 -5.35 -4.38 42.23
CA THR A 716 -6.37 -3.35 42.06
C THR A 716 -6.84 -2.80 43.40
N LYS A 717 -7.04 -3.63 44.43
CA LYS A 717 -7.53 -3.17 45.75
C LYS A 717 -6.62 -2.18 46.46
N ASN A 718 -5.29 -2.35 46.39
CA ASN A 718 -4.34 -1.48 47.09
C ASN A 718 -3.99 -0.19 46.34
N HIS A 719 -4.22 -0.11 45.02
CA HIS A 719 -3.96 1.07 44.20
C HIS A 719 -5.21 1.91 43.88
N LEU A 720 -6.41 1.50 44.32
CA LEU A 720 -7.69 2.22 44.17
C LEU A 720 -7.69 3.67 44.67
N SER A 721 -6.79 4.05 45.58
CA SER A 721 -6.64 5.44 46.03
C SER A 721 -5.95 6.36 45.01
N VAL A 722 -5.10 5.81 44.13
CA VAL A 722 -4.47 6.54 43.00
C VAL A 722 -5.45 6.65 41.82
N LEU A 723 -6.34 5.66 41.68
CA LEU A 723 -7.26 5.48 40.55
C LEU A 723 -8.45 6.47 40.53
N ALA A 724 -8.81 7.06 41.67
CA ALA A 724 -9.94 8.00 41.78
C ALA A 724 -9.64 9.43 41.32
N ILE A 725 -8.38 9.75 40.98
CA ILE A 725 -7.91 11.12 40.71
C ILE A 725 -7.42 11.30 39.26
N ASN A 726 -7.40 10.21 38.48
CA ASN A 726 -6.81 10.23 37.14
C ASN A 726 -7.65 11.08 36.15
N LYS A 727 -7.04 12.11 35.56
CA LYS A 727 -7.66 13.03 34.60
C LYS A 727 -7.63 12.53 33.15
N ILE A 728 -7.19 11.30 32.90
CA ILE A 728 -7.14 10.73 31.55
C ILE A 728 -8.54 10.68 30.94
N THR A 729 -8.72 11.46 29.87
CA THR A 729 -9.91 11.50 29.02
C THR A 729 -9.68 10.78 27.69
N LYS A 730 -8.43 10.60 27.26
CA LYS A 730 -8.09 9.98 25.97
C LYS A 730 -7.17 8.77 26.13
N VAL A 731 -7.60 7.61 25.65
CA VAL A 731 -6.82 6.37 25.71
C VAL A 731 -6.65 5.79 24.29
N LYS A 732 -5.43 5.39 23.94
CA LYS A 732 -5.12 4.65 22.71
C LYS A 732 -4.33 3.39 23.04
N LEU A 733 -4.80 2.25 22.57
CA LEU A 733 -4.21 0.94 22.85
C LEU A 733 -3.87 0.24 21.53
N GLY A 734 -2.59 -0.06 21.35
CA GLY A 734 -2.08 -0.87 20.25
C GLY A 734 -1.92 -2.34 20.65
N GLN A 735 -1.89 -3.20 19.63
CA GLN A 735 -1.63 -4.63 19.76
C GLN A 735 -2.56 -5.35 20.76
N VAL A 736 -3.86 -5.06 20.73
CA VAL A 736 -4.83 -5.71 21.62
C VAL A 736 -5.16 -7.10 21.11
N THR A 737 -5.20 -8.07 22.02
CA THR A 737 -5.47 -9.49 21.74
C THR A 737 -6.73 -10.02 22.40
N GLU A 738 -7.07 -9.52 23.59
CA GLU A 738 -8.20 -10.01 24.40
C GLU A 738 -9.05 -8.87 25.00
N GLU A 739 -10.35 -9.08 25.16
CA GLU A 739 -11.26 -8.08 25.76
C GLU A 739 -10.92 -7.77 27.24
N GLN A 740 -10.34 -8.73 27.97
CA GLN A 740 -9.90 -8.58 29.35
C GLN A 740 -8.85 -7.47 29.51
N GLU A 741 -8.04 -7.24 28.48
CA GLU A 741 -7.04 -6.19 28.46
C GLU A 741 -7.69 -4.80 28.49
N ILE A 742 -8.86 -4.67 27.87
CA ILE A 742 -9.63 -3.41 27.82
C ILE A 742 -10.38 -3.18 29.13
N GLU A 743 -10.86 -4.23 29.79
CA GLU A 743 -11.49 -4.15 31.12
C GLU A 743 -10.54 -3.51 32.15
N PHE A 744 -9.23 -3.76 32.05
CA PHE A 744 -8.23 -3.08 32.89
C PHE A 744 -8.27 -1.55 32.71
N PHE A 745 -8.26 -1.06 31.47
CA PHE A 745 -8.24 0.37 31.17
C PHE A 745 -9.56 1.07 31.48
N ILE A 746 -10.70 0.37 31.32
CA ILE A 746 -12.02 0.85 31.77
C ILE A 746 -12.00 1.16 33.27
N ASN A 747 -11.35 0.30 34.08
CA ASN A 747 -11.23 0.53 35.51
C ASN A 747 -10.12 1.55 35.87
N LEU A 748 -9.07 1.64 35.04
CA LEU A 748 -7.95 2.57 35.25
C LEU A 748 -8.30 4.03 34.92
N CYS A 749 -9.17 4.26 33.94
CA CYS A 749 -9.50 5.57 33.39
C CYS A 749 -11.02 5.83 33.42
N PRO A 750 -11.62 6.07 34.61
CA PRO A 750 -13.07 6.24 34.74
C PRO A 750 -13.62 7.51 34.07
N HIS A 751 -12.77 8.51 33.82
CA HIS A 751 -13.11 9.77 33.15
C HIS A 751 -12.88 9.73 31.62
N MET A 752 -12.60 8.56 31.06
CA MET A 752 -12.33 8.38 29.63
C MET A 752 -13.51 8.85 28.76
N GLN A 753 -13.21 9.72 27.80
CA GLN A 753 -14.10 10.28 26.78
C GLN A 753 -13.82 9.73 25.38
N TYR A 754 -12.57 9.33 25.13
CA TYR A 754 -12.10 8.78 23.86
C TYR A 754 -11.32 7.49 24.09
N LEU A 755 -11.66 6.44 23.35
CA LEU A 755 -10.92 5.18 23.31
C LEU A 755 -10.60 4.81 21.86
N GLU A 756 -9.33 4.50 21.55
CA GLU A 756 -8.91 3.94 20.26
C GLU A 756 -8.21 2.61 20.47
N VAL A 757 -8.60 1.60 19.71
CA VAL A 757 -8.11 0.22 19.85
C VAL A 757 -7.64 -0.31 18.49
N GLU A 758 -6.40 -0.79 18.44
CA GLU A 758 -5.82 -1.50 17.30
C GLU A 758 -5.63 -2.98 17.67
N TRP A 759 -6.30 -3.86 16.94
CA TRP A 759 -6.34 -5.30 17.21
C TRP A 759 -5.30 -6.05 16.36
N ILE A 760 -4.67 -7.10 16.92
CA ILE A 760 -3.73 -7.97 16.18
C ILE A 760 -4.47 -9.06 15.38
N SER A 761 -5.66 -9.46 15.82
CA SER A 761 -6.45 -10.56 15.25
C SER A 761 -7.75 -10.07 14.60
N ASP A 762 -8.39 -10.95 13.80
CA ASP A 762 -9.74 -10.75 13.21
C ASP A 762 -10.82 -10.72 14.32
N THR A 763 -10.79 -9.67 15.13
CA THR A 763 -11.72 -9.49 16.24
C THR A 763 -13.09 -9.08 15.71
N ASP A 764 -14.13 -9.73 16.23
CA ASP A 764 -15.53 -9.40 15.94
C ASP A 764 -15.89 -8.05 16.59
N VAL A 765 -15.67 -6.97 15.84
CA VAL A 765 -15.94 -5.58 16.23
C VAL A 765 -17.37 -5.40 16.80
N PRO A 766 -18.42 -6.02 16.23
CA PRO A 766 -19.74 -6.10 16.86
C PRO A 766 -19.77 -6.71 18.28
N LEU A 767 -19.07 -7.82 18.54
CA LEU A 767 -18.99 -8.40 19.90
C LEU A 767 -18.29 -7.44 20.87
N PHE A 768 -17.19 -6.84 20.45
CA PHE A 768 -16.49 -5.86 21.27
C PHE A 768 -17.34 -4.61 21.53
N MET A 769 -18.11 -4.16 20.54
CA MET A 769 -19.05 -3.05 20.74
C MET A 769 -20.10 -3.39 21.81
N LYS A 770 -20.66 -4.60 21.78
CA LYS A 770 -21.57 -5.07 22.86
C LYS A 770 -20.87 -5.14 24.21
N PHE A 771 -19.61 -5.58 24.25
CA PHE A 771 -18.80 -5.57 25.47
C PHE A 771 -18.69 -4.16 26.07
N ILE A 772 -18.37 -3.15 25.25
CA ILE A 772 -18.29 -1.74 25.70
C ILE A 772 -19.67 -1.22 26.14
N MET A 773 -20.73 -1.47 25.36
CA MET A 773 -22.07 -1.02 25.71
C MET A 773 -22.54 -1.59 27.06
N ASN A 774 -22.27 -2.88 27.32
CA ASN A 774 -22.59 -3.51 28.60
C ASN A 774 -21.87 -2.88 29.81
N ARG A 775 -20.74 -2.20 29.60
CA ARG A 775 -19.93 -1.56 30.66
C ARG A 775 -20.04 -0.04 30.72
N ARG A 776 -21.00 0.55 29.98
CA ARG A 776 -21.35 1.98 29.99
C ARG A 776 -21.39 2.63 31.38
N THR A 777 -21.95 1.96 32.37
CA THR A 777 -22.07 2.50 33.74
C THR A 777 -20.72 2.77 34.41
N ARG A 778 -19.63 2.14 33.96
CA ARG A 778 -18.27 2.35 34.47
C ARG A 778 -17.47 3.41 33.71
N ILE A 779 -17.91 3.75 32.50
CA ILE A 779 -17.30 4.75 31.61
C ILE A 779 -18.37 5.73 31.11
N PRO A 780 -19.01 6.47 32.04
CA PRO A 780 -20.18 7.28 31.72
C PRO A 780 -19.86 8.48 30.84
N ASN A 781 -18.58 8.81 30.61
CA ASN A 781 -18.17 9.96 29.79
C ASN A 781 -17.68 9.55 28.40
N LEU A 782 -17.57 8.25 28.09
CA LEU A 782 -17.06 7.78 26.80
C LEU A 782 -18.04 8.24 25.73
N CYS A 783 -17.57 9.08 24.80
CA CYS A 783 -18.36 9.66 23.70
C CYS A 783 -17.76 9.37 22.32
N CYS A 784 -16.53 8.86 22.26
CA CYS A 784 -15.86 8.48 21.03
C CYS A 784 -15.12 7.15 21.18
N LEU A 785 -15.33 6.26 20.20
CA LEU A 785 -14.71 4.96 20.13
C LEU A 785 -14.18 4.71 18.72
N CYS A 786 -12.88 4.46 18.60
CA CYS A 786 -12.21 4.20 17.33
C CYS A 786 -11.64 2.79 17.31
N PHE A 787 -11.77 2.12 16.17
CA PHE A 787 -11.21 0.79 15.94
C PHE A 787 -10.41 0.81 14.65
N ILE A 788 -9.24 0.19 14.67
CA ILE A 788 -8.44 -0.07 13.48
C ILE A 788 -8.54 -1.58 13.21
N ASN A 789 -9.22 -1.94 12.11
CA ASN A 789 -9.43 -3.32 11.68
C ASN A 789 -9.21 -3.43 10.15
N PRO A 790 -8.25 -4.27 9.68
CA PRO A 790 -7.99 -4.48 8.26
C PRO A 790 -9.19 -4.93 7.44
N MET A 791 -10.15 -5.61 8.07
CA MET A 791 -11.36 -6.17 7.47
C MET A 791 -12.60 -5.26 7.62
N ALA A 792 -12.41 -4.01 8.05
CA ALA A 792 -13.51 -3.05 8.21
C ALA A 792 -14.24 -2.83 6.87
N ASP A 793 -15.53 -3.16 6.80
CA ASP A 793 -16.41 -2.97 5.64
C ASP A 793 -17.69 -2.17 5.98
N GLU A 794 -18.56 -1.95 4.99
CA GLU A 794 -19.83 -1.24 5.24
C GLU A 794 -20.84 -2.08 6.04
N ASN A 795 -20.79 -3.41 5.98
CA ASN A 795 -21.69 -4.27 6.76
C ASN A 795 -21.39 -4.17 8.25
N MET A 796 -20.12 -4.05 8.61
CA MET A 796 -19.68 -3.80 9.99
C MET A 796 -20.22 -2.46 10.50
N VAL A 797 -20.19 -1.40 9.68
CA VAL A 797 -20.79 -0.10 10.02
C VAL A 797 -22.31 -0.22 10.27
N ARG A 798 -23.03 -0.97 9.43
CA ARG A 798 -24.48 -1.21 9.62
C ARG A 798 -24.76 -2.02 10.88
N THR A 799 -23.94 -3.03 11.17
CA THR A 799 -24.09 -3.87 12.37
C THR A 799 -23.82 -3.07 13.65
N LEU A 800 -22.82 -2.19 13.64
CA LEU A 800 -22.55 -1.26 14.73
C LEU A 800 -23.72 -0.29 14.95
N ALA A 801 -24.31 0.24 13.88
CA ALA A 801 -25.51 1.08 13.98
C ALA A 801 -26.66 0.33 14.67
N MET A 802 -26.93 -0.92 14.29
CA MET A 802 -27.98 -1.73 14.93
C MET A 802 -27.72 -2.00 16.42
N ILE A 803 -26.46 -2.17 16.82
CA ILE A 803 -26.09 -2.34 18.24
C ILE A 803 -26.34 -1.04 19.01
N ILE A 804 -25.95 0.11 18.45
CA ILE A 804 -26.15 1.42 19.07
C ILE A 804 -27.64 1.77 19.16
N ASP A 805 -28.43 1.48 18.12
CA ASP A 805 -29.89 1.72 18.11
C ASP A 805 -30.63 0.91 19.19
N SER A 806 -30.03 -0.19 19.66
CA SER A 806 -30.59 -0.98 20.77
C SER A 806 -30.32 -0.38 22.16
N GLU A 807 -29.48 0.66 22.26
CA GLU A 807 -29.11 1.32 23.50
C GLU A 807 -29.92 2.60 23.75
N THR A 808 -30.79 2.55 24.75
CA THR A 808 -31.70 3.67 25.09
C THR A 808 -31.01 4.90 25.69
N THR A 809 -29.70 4.82 26.00
CA THR A 809 -28.91 5.89 26.64
C THR A 809 -28.10 6.72 25.63
N ILE A 810 -28.40 6.60 24.34
CA ILE A 810 -27.68 7.28 23.26
C ILE A 810 -28.66 8.17 22.52
N ASP A 811 -28.46 9.48 22.60
CA ASP A 811 -29.33 10.47 21.96
C ASP A 811 -29.09 10.57 20.46
N LYS A 812 -27.82 10.71 20.07
CA LYS A 812 -27.37 10.80 18.67
C LYS A 812 -26.02 10.14 18.51
N TYR A 813 -25.79 9.53 17.36
CA TYR A 813 -24.49 8.98 17.03
C TYR A 813 -24.16 9.18 15.54
N THR A 814 -22.87 9.09 15.25
CA THR A 814 -22.31 9.10 13.90
C THR A 814 -21.24 8.03 13.80
N ILE A 815 -21.29 7.21 12.74
CA ILE A 815 -20.25 6.24 12.43
C ILE A 815 -19.56 6.69 11.15
N GLN A 816 -18.24 6.81 11.20
CA GLN A 816 -17.41 7.17 10.05
C GLN A 816 -16.38 6.07 9.80
N ARG A 817 -16.24 5.67 8.53
CA ARG A 817 -15.20 4.75 8.09
C ARG A 817 -14.21 5.48 7.19
N SER A 818 -12.93 5.33 7.48
CA SER A 818 -11.82 5.85 6.67
C SER A 818 -10.78 4.75 6.50
N GLY A 819 -10.83 4.02 5.38
CA GLY A 819 -10.00 2.83 5.15
C GLY A 819 -10.29 1.75 6.20
N ASN A 820 -9.24 1.33 6.91
CA ASN A 820 -9.30 0.30 7.95
C ASN A 820 -9.72 0.86 9.33
N LYS A 821 -9.99 2.17 9.43
CA LYS A 821 -10.40 2.81 10.69
C LYS A 821 -11.90 3.08 10.70
N ILE A 822 -12.60 2.60 11.73
CA ILE A 822 -13.99 2.94 12.04
C ILE A 822 -14.01 3.81 13.29
N SER A 823 -14.66 4.96 13.22
CA SER A 823 -14.83 5.90 14.34
C SER A 823 -16.31 6.07 14.63
N VAL A 824 -16.72 5.73 15.85
CA VAL A 824 -18.07 5.89 16.36
C VAL A 824 -18.05 7.05 17.35
N HIS A 825 -18.87 8.06 17.09
CA HIS A 825 -19.09 9.18 18.00
C HIS A 825 -20.53 9.17 18.44
N TRP A 826 -20.80 9.45 19.71
CA TRP A 826 -22.16 9.59 20.21
C TRP A 826 -22.25 10.70 21.25
N THR A 827 -23.43 11.29 21.36
CA THR A 827 -23.80 12.19 22.45
C THR A 827 -24.66 11.44 23.45
N LEU A 828 -24.39 11.68 24.72
CA LEU A 828 -25.08 11.10 25.86
C LEU A 828 -26.21 12.01 26.34
#